data_AF-A0A1I8HZ88-F1
#
_entry.id   AF-A0A1I8HZ88-F1
#
_cell.length_a   1.000
_cell.length_b   1.000
_cell.length_c   1.000
_cell.angle_alpha   90.00
_cell.angle_beta   90.00
_cell.angle_gamma   90.00
#
_symmetry.space_group_name_H-M   'P 1'
#
loop_
_entity.id
_entity.type
_entity.pdbx_description
1 polymer ?
#
loop_
_entity_poly.entity_id
_entity_poly.type
_entity_poly.pdbx_seq_one_letter_code
_entity_poly.pdbx_strand_id
1 'polypeptide(L)'
;MSNEGDSVPTEPADNSQVEDCAGASSLQVPASIPVHPDSPTAEVVGSNLSQLAIKRAYNELGESEATRAVALTALRELVTNDAQLSCRTDNAFLIKFLRHRKFNVEGAHQKIRAYLQVRNTMSDVFANFNPGGVRAVLEGYPNLFCLLPERDSEGRLLVMCRVGAWDCDGVSRTDLLRTVGVLMEAALEEEETQVNGVSVILDLHGLSWHQILTMKRDSYLKRLKEVVSKALPVRVKQIHLMRGGRIFDVAFKIFSFLLSAKMRQRVLNHGPSVASLHKAIEPRLLPIEQPFCGTMDSHTDESLRLRPFKEGRFDLLSGRWDAWFEANNKQKHPANPQSQTMLCVEPVLNSASNSPEPPPVGSRLSPLAAQRAAQELGETDSTRGPALAALRDLVTKDVQLRGFCRTDDAFLIKFLRHRKFNVESAHQRIRAYLQVRNSFPDVFANFTPSGVLPLLESGVVSLLPVRDIEGRRLVLYRVGRWDCSKFSSTELVKANGVVIEAALHEEDTQVNGIAVLLDLSDLSLRQLRKLDIDYLKRFRAVVNKALPVRVKALNIIKGGKFFNASFKLASALMSKKLVDRVQNHGDSVTALHSRVDANLLPKEAPFNGQMDYSVPYEPFVQHMRRPELEAWFRWNNCQRLMTTTTTGAPAGD
;
A
#
# COMPACT_ATOMS: atom_id res chain seq x y z
N MET A 1 -38.99 -52.14 21.98
CA MET A 1 -38.86 -50.85 22.68
C MET A 1 -37.68 -50.14 22.01
N SER A 2 -37.88 -49.47 20.88
CA SER A 2 -38.49 -48.14 20.62
C SER A 2 -37.40 -47.07 20.36
N ASN A 3 -37.41 -46.62 19.09
CA ASN A 3 -36.98 -45.37 18.44
C ASN A 3 -36.37 -44.22 19.25
N GLU A 4 -35.42 -43.51 18.61
CA GLU A 4 -35.54 -42.13 18.06
C GLU A 4 -34.15 -41.74 17.48
N GLY A 5 -33.95 -41.15 16.29
CA GLY A 5 -34.81 -40.33 15.45
C GLY A 5 -34.54 -38.85 15.70
N ASP A 6 -33.68 -38.21 14.89
CA ASP A 6 -33.99 -36.98 14.13
C ASP A 6 -32.86 -35.94 13.92
N SER A 7 -32.70 -35.66 12.63
CA SER A 7 -32.54 -34.39 11.91
C SER A 7 -31.65 -33.26 12.45
N VAL A 8 -30.77 -32.81 11.55
CA VAL A 8 -30.02 -31.54 11.59
C VAL A 8 -30.96 -30.41 11.14
N PRO A 9 -31.08 -29.31 11.88
CA PRO A 9 -31.88 -28.16 11.45
C PRO A 9 -31.06 -27.23 10.54
N THR A 10 -31.61 -26.96 9.35
CA THR A 10 -31.30 -25.82 8.49
C THR A 10 -32.31 -24.72 8.75
N GLU A 11 -31.85 -23.50 9.05
CA GLU A 11 -32.64 -22.25 8.99
C GLU A 11 -31.71 -21.03 9.15
N PRO A 12 -32.12 -19.80 8.79
CA PRO A 12 -32.56 -19.35 7.46
C PRO A 12 -31.72 -18.15 6.96
N ALA A 13 -31.94 -17.75 5.71
CA ALA A 13 -31.37 -16.53 5.13
C ALA A 13 -32.02 -15.29 5.77
N ASP A 14 -31.20 -14.46 6.43
CA ASP A 14 -31.63 -13.20 7.02
C ASP A 14 -31.80 -12.13 5.93
N ASN A 15 -33.00 -11.56 5.91
CA ASN A 15 -33.54 -10.62 4.95
C ASN A 15 -33.70 -9.30 5.72
N SER A 16 -32.64 -8.50 5.82
CA SER A 16 -32.71 -7.18 6.46
C SER A 16 -33.06 -6.10 5.44
N GLN A 17 -34.21 -5.49 5.74
CA GLN A 17 -34.86 -4.39 5.06
C GLN A 17 -33.94 -3.16 4.96
N VAL A 18 -33.92 -2.53 3.80
CA VAL A 18 -33.38 -1.18 3.60
C VAL A 18 -34.57 -0.23 3.71
N GLU A 19 -34.51 0.67 4.69
CA GLU A 19 -35.47 1.76 4.86
C GLU A 19 -35.39 2.73 3.67
N ASP A 20 -36.56 3.03 3.10
CA ASP A 20 -36.78 4.08 2.11
C ASP A 20 -36.57 5.47 2.73
N CYS A 21 -35.77 6.29 2.07
CA CYS A 21 -35.90 7.75 2.13
C CYS A 21 -36.08 8.28 0.72
N ALA A 22 -37.33 8.57 0.39
CA ALA A 22 -37.80 9.19 -0.83
C ALA A 22 -37.30 10.63 -0.97
N GLY A 23 -36.91 11.02 -2.19
CA GLY A 23 -36.65 12.43 -2.50
C GLY A 23 -35.78 12.70 -3.73
N ALA A 24 -36.09 12.14 -4.90
CA ALA A 24 -35.67 12.73 -6.18
C ALA A 24 -36.56 12.19 -7.32
N SER A 25 -37.07 13.10 -8.16
CA SER A 25 -37.91 12.87 -9.32
C SER A 25 -37.38 11.74 -10.23
N SER A 26 -38.15 10.67 -10.37
CA SER A 26 -37.83 9.50 -11.18
C SER A 26 -38.26 9.70 -12.63
N LEU A 27 -37.29 9.82 -13.54
CA LEU A 27 -37.50 9.36 -14.91
C LEU A 27 -37.62 7.83 -14.84
N GLN A 28 -38.84 7.31 -15.03
CA GLN A 28 -39.10 5.88 -15.12
C GLN A 28 -38.39 5.28 -16.34
N VAL A 29 -37.28 4.58 -16.09
CA VAL A 29 -36.71 3.63 -17.07
C VAL A 29 -37.33 2.26 -16.79
N PRO A 30 -37.87 1.53 -17.79
CA PRO A 30 -38.56 0.27 -17.56
C PRO A 30 -37.63 -0.77 -16.93
N ALA A 31 -38.07 -1.36 -15.82
CA ALA A 31 -37.48 -2.58 -15.30
C ALA A 31 -37.79 -3.71 -16.30
N SER A 32 -36.77 -4.14 -17.05
CA SER A 32 -36.80 -5.24 -18.03
C SER A 32 -37.69 -5.06 -19.27
N ILE A 33 -37.04 -5.00 -20.44
CA ILE A 33 -37.69 -5.16 -21.75
C ILE A 33 -37.86 -6.68 -21.99
N PRO A 34 -39.05 -7.17 -22.43
CA PRO A 34 -39.28 -8.59 -22.65
C PRO A 34 -38.35 -9.15 -23.75
N VAL A 35 -37.71 -10.28 -23.46
CA VAL A 35 -37.02 -11.10 -24.46
C VAL A 35 -38.09 -11.94 -25.17
N HIS A 36 -38.42 -11.61 -26.43
CA HIS A 36 -39.31 -12.44 -27.25
C HIS A 36 -38.59 -13.73 -27.69
N PRO A 37 -39.20 -14.93 -27.59
CA PRO A 37 -38.49 -16.20 -27.82
C PRO A 37 -38.25 -16.62 -29.27
N ASP A 38 -38.81 -15.95 -30.28
CA ASP A 38 -38.82 -16.50 -31.64
C ASP A 38 -38.34 -15.50 -32.72
N SER A 39 -37.03 -15.54 -33.04
CA SER A 39 -36.46 -15.32 -34.39
C SER A 39 -34.92 -15.31 -34.31
N PRO A 40 -34.17 -16.20 -35.00
CA PRO A 40 -32.70 -16.24 -34.94
C PRO A 40 -32.00 -15.17 -35.78
N THR A 41 -32.70 -14.17 -36.32
CA THR A 41 -32.12 -13.18 -37.25
C THR A 41 -32.44 -11.73 -36.91
N ALA A 42 -32.72 -11.40 -35.64
CA ALA A 42 -32.78 -10.01 -35.24
C ALA A 42 -31.37 -9.40 -35.35
N GLU A 43 -31.17 -8.59 -36.38
CA GLU A 43 -29.92 -7.92 -36.76
C GLU A 43 -29.21 -7.35 -35.53
N VAL A 44 -28.08 -7.96 -35.16
CA VAL A 44 -27.23 -7.48 -34.07
C VAL A 44 -26.11 -6.63 -34.68
N VAL A 45 -26.08 -5.38 -34.25
CA VAL A 45 -25.13 -4.34 -34.66
C VAL A 45 -23.72 -4.62 -34.15
N GLY A 46 -22.78 -4.64 -35.09
CA GLY A 46 -21.33 -4.60 -34.92
C GLY A 46 -20.66 -5.28 -36.11
N SER A 47 -20.25 -4.51 -37.14
CA SER A 47 -19.77 -5.03 -38.44
C SER A 47 -18.57 -5.99 -38.38
N ASN A 48 -18.00 -6.25 -37.20
CA ASN A 48 -16.79 -7.04 -36.99
C ASN A 48 -16.91 -8.13 -35.89
N LEU A 49 -18.11 -8.40 -35.35
CA LEU A 49 -18.29 -9.47 -34.35
C LEU A 49 -18.48 -10.84 -35.02
N SER A 50 -17.88 -11.89 -34.46
CA SER A 50 -18.13 -13.26 -34.91
C SER A 50 -19.56 -13.70 -34.59
N GLN A 51 -20.08 -14.70 -35.31
CA GLN A 51 -21.38 -15.30 -35.02
C GLN A 51 -21.47 -15.85 -33.58
N LEU A 52 -20.36 -16.40 -33.07
CA LEU A 52 -20.26 -16.83 -31.67
C LEU A 52 -20.42 -15.66 -30.71
N ALA A 53 -19.72 -14.54 -30.98
CA ALA A 53 -19.81 -13.34 -30.16
C ALA A 53 -21.22 -12.73 -30.21
N ILE A 54 -21.85 -12.63 -31.38
CA ILE A 54 -23.23 -12.13 -31.53
C ILE A 54 -24.18 -12.95 -30.66
N LYS A 55 -24.15 -14.28 -30.80
CA LYS A 55 -24.98 -15.19 -30.01
C LYS A 55 -24.71 -15.04 -28.50
N ARG A 56 -23.45 -14.84 -28.11
CA ARG A 56 -23.06 -14.63 -26.71
C ARG A 56 -23.50 -13.27 -26.17
N ALA A 57 -23.39 -12.20 -26.97
CA ALA A 57 -23.81 -10.86 -26.60
C ALA A 57 -25.31 -10.85 -26.30
N TYR A 58 -26.11 -11.46 -27.16
CA TYR A 58 -27.54 -11.61 -26.95
C TYR A 58 -27.85 -12.46 -25.71
N ASN A 59 -27.36 -13.71 -25.66
CA ASN A 59 -27.76 -14.67 -24.62
C ASN A 59 -27.17 -14.39 -23.23
N GLU A 60 -25.90 -13.97 -23.14
CA GLU A 60 -25.22 -13.78 -21.85
C GLU A 60 -25.29 -12.34 -21.32
N LEU A 61 -25.40 -11.35 -22.23
CA LEU A 61 -25.31 -9.92 -21.90
C LEU A 61 -26.61 -9.15 -22.10
N GLY A 62 -27.59 -9.70 -22.83
CA GLY A 62 -28.82 -8.99 -23.18
C GLY A 62 -28.61 -7.89 -24.24
N GLU A 63 -27.55 -8.01 -25.05
CA GLU A 63 -27.24 -7.06 -26.13
C GLU A 63 -28.04 -7.39 -27.40
N SER A 64 -28.93 -6.48 -27.79
CA SER A 64 -29.57 -6.40 -29.10
C SER A 64 -29.38 -4.99 -29.66
N GLU A 65 -29.71 -4.75 -30.92
CA GLU A 65 -29.65 -3.40 -31.49
C GLU A 65 -30.49 -2.38 -30.69
N ALA A 66 -31.72 -2.76 -30.36
CA ALA A 66 -32.62 -1.94 -29.57
C ALA A 66 -32.08 -1.66 -28.15
N THR A 67 -31.64 -2.71 -27.43
CA THR A 67 -31.13 -2.51 -26.05
C THR A 67 -29.81 -1.75 -26.06
N ARG A 68 -28.97 -1.92 -27.08
CA ARG A 68 -27.70 -1.21 -27.24
C ARG A 68 -27.90 0.29 -27.40
N ALA A 69 -28.78 0.71 -28.30
CA ALA A 69 -29.08 2.12 -28.51
C ALA A 69 -29.61 2.79 -27.23
N VAL A 70 -30.64 2.18 -26.61
CA VAL A 70 -31.28 2.70 -25.40
C VAL A 70 -30.30 2.78 -24.23
N ALA A 71 -29.53 1.72 -23.97
CA ALA A 71 -28.60 1.67 -22.84
C ALA A 71 -27.42 2.64 -22.99
N LEU A 72 -26.92 2.86 -24.22
CA LEU A 72 -25.86 3.83 -24.48
C LEU A 72 -26.33 5.27 -24.23
N THR A 73 -27.55 5.60 -24.66
CA THR A 73 -28.15 6.92 -24.40
C THR A 73 -28.36 7.14 -22.90
N ALA A 74 -29.00 6.18 -22.21
CA ALA A 74 -29.24 6.29 -20.78
C ALA A 74 -27.94 6.38 -19.96
N LEU A 75 -26.93 5.57 -20.29
CA LEU A 75 -25.63 5.63 -19.61
C LEU A 75 -24.91 6.96 -19.87
N ARG A 76 -25.00 7.50 -21.09
CA ARG A 76 -24.43 8.81 -21.43
C ARG A 76 -25.06 9.92 -20.61
N GLU A 77 -26.39 9.91 -20.47
CA GLU A 77 -27.10 10.88 -19.64
C GLU A 77 -26.67 10.79 -18.17
N LEU A 78 -26.61 9.59 -17.59
CA LEU A 78 -26.15 9.40 -16.21
C LEU A 78 -24.72 9.92 -16.00
N VAL A 79 -23.78 9.59 -16.90
CA VAL A 79 -22.40 10.06 -16.79
C VAL A 79 -22.30 11.58 -16.94
N THR A 80 -23.11 12.18 -17.83
CA THR A 80 -23.10 13.63 -18.07
C THR A 80 -23.69 14.42 -16.90
N ASN A 81 -24.72 13.87 -16.26
CA ASN A 81 -25.41 14.49 -15.13
C ASN A 81 -24.71 14.25 -13.78
N ASP A 82 -23.71 13.36 -13.73
CA ASP A 82 -22.92 13.13 -12.52
C ASP A 82 -21.82 14.19 -12.38
N ALA A 83 -22.06 15.18 -11.51
CA ALA A 83 -21.12 16.26 -11.23
C ALA A 83 -19.76 15.80 -10.67
N GLN A 84 -19.65 14.56 -10.18
CA GLN A 84 -18.39 13.99 -9.70
C GLN A 84 -17.57 13.31 -10.80
N LEU A 85 -18.14 13.13 -12.01
CA LEU A 85 -17.48 12.48 -13.13
C LEU A 85 -17.07 13.47 -14.22
N SER A 86 -15.88 13.22 -14.76
CA SER A 86 -15.38 13.89 -15.95
C SER A 86 -14.65 12.86 -16.80
N CYS A 87 -15.30 12.40 -17.87
CA CYS A 87 -14.74 11.44 -18.82
C CYS A 87 -15.43 11.52 -20.18
N ARG A 88 -14.88 10.81 -21.17
CA ARG A 88 -15.48 10.69 -22.52
C ARG A 88 -16.79 9.90 -22.47
N THR A 89 -17.72 10.22 -23.37
CA THR A 89 -19.09 9.64 -23.42
C THR A 89 -19.47 9.07 -24.79
N ASP A 90 -18.49 8.86 -25.67
CA ASP A 90 -18.72 8.18 -26.95
C ASP A 90 -19.03 6.70 -26.78
N ASN A 91 -19.66 6.12 -27.81
CA ASN A 91 -20.12 4.73 -27.78
C ASN A 91 -18.99 3.72 -27.53
N ALA A 92 -17.80 3.93 -28.11
CA ALA A 92 -16.68 3.00 -27.98
C ALA A 92 -16.19 2.91 -26.53
N PHE A 93 -16.20 4.03 -25.80
CA PHE A 93 -15.87 4.03 -24.39
C PHE A 93 -16.96 3.44 -23.50
N LEU A 94 -18.23 3.81 -23.71
CA LEU A 94 -19.32 3.40 -22.82
C LEU A 94 -19.69 1.91 -22.97
N ILE A 95 -19.64 1.36 -24.18
CA ILE A 95 -20.13 0.02 -24.47
C ILE A 95 -19.39 -1.08 -23.71
N LYS A 96 -18.07 -0.93 -23.48
CA LYS A 96 -17.30 -1.93 -22.70
C LYS A 96 -17.78 -2.05 -21.25
N PHE A 97 -18.29 -0.96 -20.66
CA PHE A 97 -18.86 -0.97 -19.31
C PHE A 97 -20.24 -1.64 -19.29
N LEU A 98 -21.09 -1.33 -20.29
CA LEU A 98 -22.38 -2.00 -20.47
C LEU A 98 -22.22 -3.50 -20.65
N ARG A 99 -21.36 -3.95 -21.57
CA ARG A 99 -21.05 -5.37 -21.79
C ARG A 99 -20.51 -6.04 -20.53
N HIS A 100 -19.61 -5.38 -19.80
CA HIS A 100 -19.10 -5.91 -18.53
C HIS A 100 -20.17 -6.07 -17.45
N ARG A 101 -21.22 -5.25 -17.50
CA ARG A 101 -22.35 -5.24 -16.56
C ARG A 101 -23.62 -5.83 -17.15
N LYS A 102 -23.51 -6.58 -18.24
CA LYS A 102 -24.65 -7.25 -18.90
C LYS A 102 -25.81 -6.28 -19.17
N PHE A 103 -25.47 -5.13 -19.75
CA PHE A 103 -26.40 -4.05 -20.09
C PHE A 103 -27.21 -3.47 -18.91
N ASN A 104 -26.81 -3.74 -17.67
CA ASN A 104 -27.31 -2.99 -16.52
C ASN A 104 -26.68 -1.59 -16.51
N VAL A 105 -27.47 -0.59 -16.89
CA VAL A 105 -27.05 0.81 -17.06
C VAL A 105 -26.50 1.40 -15.77
N GLU A 106 -27.19 1.25 -14.65
CA GLU A 106 -26.76 1.78 -13.35
C GLU A 106 -25.48 1.10 -12.84
N GLY A 107 -25.39 -0.23 -12.99
CA GLY A 107 -24.19 -0.99 -12.67
C GLY A 107 -22.99 -0.63 -13.54
N ALA A 108 -23.23 -0.24 -14.80
CA ALA A 108 -22.20 0.29 -15.70
C ALA A 108 -21.74 1.68 -15.27
N HIS A 109 -22.67 2.57 -14.90
CA HIS A 109 -22.37 3.88 -14.33
C HIS A 109 -21.52 3.78 -13.05
N GLN A 110 -21.91 2.93 -12.09
CA GLN A 110 -21.12 2.65 -10.89
C GLN A 110 -19.73 2.09 -11.19
N LYS A 111 -19.61 1.25 -12.24
CA LYS A 111 -18.31 0.74 -12.69
C LYS A 111 -17.43 1.84 -13.29
N ILE A 112 -18.00 2.81 -14.00
CA ILE A 112 -17.28 4.01 -14.48
C ILE A 112 -16.79 4.86 -13.31
N ARG A 113 -17.63 5.09 -12.28
CA ARG A 113 -17.20 5.77 -11.04
C ARG A 113 -16.00 5.08 -10.41
N ALA A 114 -16.09 3.77 -10.20
CA ALA A 114 -15.01 2.97 -9.63
C ALA A 114 -13.73 3.01 -10.49
N TYR A 115 -13.89 3.00 -11.81
CA TYR A 115 -12.80 3.15 -12.77
C TYR A 115 -12.05 4.47 -12.63
N LEU A 116 -12.76 5.60 -12.60
CA LEU A 116 -12.15 6.91 -12.43
C LEU A 116 -11.57 7.10 -11.02
N GLN A 117 -12.23 6.58 -9.99
CA GLN A 117 -11.73 6.64 -8.61
C GLN A 117 -10.40 5.89 -8.45
N VAL A 118 -10.26 4.68 -9.01
CA VAL A 118 -9.00 3.93 -8.98
C VAL A 118 -7.92 4.68 -9.75
N ARG A 119 -8.26 5.32 -10.87
CA ARG A 119 -7.33 6.15 -11.64
C ARG A 119 -6.81 7.35 -10.85
N ASN A 120 -7.70 8.05 -10.17
CA ASN A 120 -7.35 9.22 -9.34
C ASN A 120 -6.51 8.82 -8.13
N THR A 121 -6.85 7.72 -7.47
CA THR A 121 -6.14 7.25 -6.25
C THR A 121 -4.81 6.57 -6.54
N MET A 122 -4.57 6.11 -7.77
CA MET A 122 -3.33 5.46 -8.22
C MET A 122 -2.64 6.26 -9.33
N SER A 123 -2.54 7.57 -9.15
CA SER A 123 -1.97 8.49 -10.14
C SER A 123 -0.54 8.11 -10.56
N ASP A 124 0.24 7.44 -9.72
CA ASP A 124 1.56 6.92 -10.09
C ASP A 124 1.47 5.81 -11.15
N VAL A 125 0.48 4.92 -11.11
CA VAL A 125 0.25 3.88 -12.14
C VAL A 125 -0.37 4.49 -13.39
N PHE A 126 -1.29 5.43 -13.21
CA PHE A 126 -2.02 6.01 -14.33
C PHE A 126 -1.33 7.23 -14.97
N ALA A 127 -0.23 7.72 -14.39
CA ALA A 127 0.70 8.62 -15.05
C ALA A 127 1.32 7.91 -16.26
N ASN A 128 1.35 8.58 -17.42
CA ASN A 128 1.82 8.01 -18.68
C ASN A 128 1.14 6.67 -19.04
N PHE A 129 -0.14 6.52 -18.71
CA PHE A 129 -0.93 5.31 -19.02
C PHE A 129 -1.30 5.28 -20.49
N ASN A 130 -0.29 5.03 -21.32
CA ASN A 130 -0.39 5.00 -22.77
C ASN A 130 0.70 4.04 -23.30
N PRO A 131 0.69 3.71 -24.60
CA PRO A 131 1.74 2.93 -25.25
C PRO A 131 3.17 3.36 -24.93
N GLY A 132 3.46 4.66 -25.04
CA GLY A 132 4.80 5.19 -24.82
C GLY A 132 5.31 4.90 -23.42
N GLY A 133 4.44 5.03 -22.41
CA GLY A 133 4.78 4.80 -21.00
C GLY A 133 5.03 3.33 -20.62
N VAL A 134 4.70 2.37 -21.50
CA VAL A 134 4.95 0.93 -21.26
C VAL A 134 5.88 0.30 -22.30
N ARG A 135 6.27 1.06 -23.34
CA ARG A 135 7.10 0.60 -24.45
C ARG A 135 8.43 0.02 -23.96
N ALA A 136 9.13 0.71 -23.05
CA ALA A 136 10.40 0.25 -22.50
C ALA A 136 10.27 -1.11 -21.79
N VAL A 137 9.15 -1.37 -21.10
CA VAL A 137 8.90 -2.66 -20.45
C VAL A 137 8.66 -3.75 -21.50
N LEU A 138 7.84 -3.46 -22.51
CA LEU A 138 7.48 -4.44 -23.52
C LEU A 138 8.66 -4.77 -24.43
N GLU A 139 9.48 -3.80 -24.80
CA GLU A 139 10.68 -3.97 -25.62
C GLU A 139 11.84 -4.60 -24.82
N GLY A 140 12.13 -4.08 -23.62
CA GLY A 140 13.25 -4.53 -22.79
C GLY A 140 13.04 -5.90 -22.11
N TYR A 141 11.78 -6.32 -21.93
CA TYR A 141 11.43 -7.57 -21.25
C TYR A 141 10.48 -8.43 -22.10
N PRO A 142 10.94 -8.90 -23.27
CA PRO A 142 10.09 -9.55 -24.28
C PRO A 142 9.37 -10.81 -23.79
N ASN A 143 9.92 -11.47 -22.78
CA ASN A 143 9.34 -12.71 -22.24
C ASN A 143 8.22 -12.46 -21.22
N LEU A 144 8.01 -11.23 -20.74
CA LEU A 144 7.20 -10.97 -19.56
C LEU A 144 5.70 -10.99 -19.86
N PHE A 145 5.24 -10.27 -20.89
CA PHE A 145 3.84 -10.19 -21.30
C PHE A 145 3.70 -10.37 -22.81
N CYS A 146 2.62 -11.05 -23.22
CA CYS A 146 2.24 -11.14 -24.63
C CYS A 146 0.71 -11.27 -24.76
N LEU A 147 0.11 -10.53 -25.70
CA LEU A 147 -1.25 -10.78 -26.17
C LEU A 147 -1.12 -11.66 -27.42
N LEU A 148 -1.60 -12.90 -27.35
CA LEU A 148 -1.44 -13.81 -28.49
C LEU A 148 -2.38 -13.37 -29.63
N PRO A 149 -1.93 -13.52 -30.88
CA PRO A 149 -2.61 -12.92 -32.03
C PRO A 149 -3.95 -13.58 -32.36
N GLU A 150 -4.08 -14.85 -32.00
CA GLU A 150 -5.25 -15.67 -32.26
C GLU A 150 -6.09 -15.87 -30.99
N ARG A 151 -7.37 -16.18 -31.22
CA ARG A 151 -8.35 -16.46 -30.18
C ARG A 151 -8.52 -17.96 -30.02
N ASP A 152 -8.89 -18.39 -28.83
CA ASP A 152 -9.25 -19.80 -28.62
C ASP A 152 -10.59 -20.16 -29.25
N SER A 153 -10.96 -21.44 -29.20
CA SER A 153 -12.21 -21.98 -29.74
C SER A 153 -13.48 -21.29 -29.20
N GLU A 154 -13.37 -20.59 -28.06
CA GLU A 154 -14.44 -19.83 -27.43
C GLU A 154 -14.40 -18.33 -27.81
N GLY A 155 -13.55 -17.93 -28.75
CA GLY A 155 -13.38 -16.56 -29.21
C GLY A 155 -12.66 -15.64 -28.20
N ARG A 156 -12.04 -16.20 -27.16
CA ARG A 156 -11.41 -15.43 -26.08
C ARG A 156 -9.99 -15.04 -26.48
N LEU A 157 -9.61 -13.81 -26.14
CA LEU A 157 -8.22 -13.37 -26.34
C LEU A 157 -7.31 -14.05 -25.31
N LEU A 158 -6.18 -14.59 -25.77
CA LEU A 158 -5.19 -15.24 -24.94
C LEU A 158 -4.18 -14.20 -24.42
N VAL A 159 -4.06 -14.10 -23.09
CA VAL A 159 -3.16 -13.18 -22.41
C VAL A 159 -2.10 -14.00 -21.68
N MET A 160 -0.86 -13.93 -22.14
CA MET A 160 0.23 -14.70 -21.56
C MET A 160 1.13 -13.82 -20.69
N CYS A 161 1.49 -14.34 -19.52
CA CYS A 161 2.45 -13.72 -18.61
C CYS A 161 3.41 -14.78 -18.04
N ARG A 162 4.72 -14.57 -18.23
CA ARG A 162 5.76 -15.39 -17.60
C ARG A 162 6.29 -14.66 -16.39
N VAL A 163 5.77 -15.00 -15.22
CA VAL A 163 6.01 -14.22 -14.00
C VAL A 163 7.49 -14.25 -13.59
N GLY A 164 8.18 -15.37 -13.83
CA GLY A 164 9.61 -15.49 -13.55
C GLY A 164 10.51 -14.61 -14.42
N ALA A 165 10.02 -14.13 -15.58
CA ALA A 165 10.77 -13.23 -16.46
C ALA A 165 10.77 -11.78 -15.96
N TRP A 166 10.09 -11.48 -14.86
CA TRP A 166 10.06 -10.13 -14.31
C TRP A 166 11.36 -9.79 -13.58
N ASP A 167 12.17 -8.93 -14.17
CA ASP A 167 13.27 -8.28 -13.47
C ASP A 167 12.74 -7.21 -12.50
N CYS A 168 12.87 -7.49 -11.19
CA CYS A 168 12.41 -6.58 -10.14
C CYS A 168 13.29 -5.33 -9.97
N ASP A 169 14.54 -5.38 -10.45
CA ASP A 169 15.47 -4.26 -10.36
C ASP A 169 15.32 -3.33 -11.56
N GLY A 170 15.05 -3.90 -12.74
CA GLY A 170 14.88 -3.17 -13.99
C GLY A 170 13.44 -2.74 -14.33
N VAL A 171 12.40 -3.44 -13.83
CA VAL A 171 10.99 -3.07 -14.01
C VAL A 171 10.34 -2.83 -12.65
N SER A 172 10.00 -1.58 -12.37
CA SER A 172 9.32 -1.25 -11.12
C SER A 172 7.93 -1.91 -11.08
N ARG A 173 7.42 -2.17 -9.88
CA ARG A 173 6.05 -2.70 -9.69
C ARG A 173 4.97 -1.80 -10.27
N THR A 174 5.21 -0.48 -10.26
CA THR A 174 4.29 0.49 -10.83
C THR A 174 4.30 0.37 -12.36
N ASP A 175 5.46 0.20 -12.98
CA ASP A 175 5.56 -0.03 -14.43
C ASP A 175 4.99 -1.39 -14.84
N LEU A 176 5.21 -2.43 -14.04
CA LEU A 176 4.60 -3.75 -14.22
C LEU A 176 3.06 -3.64 -14.22
N LEU A 177 2.51 -2.97 -13.21
CA LEU A 177 1.05 -2.79 -13.08
C LEU A 177 0.48 -1.89 -14.18
N ARG A 178 1.19 -0.81 -14.56
CA ARG A 178 0.83 0.04 -15.70
C ARG A 178 0.80 -0.75 -16.99
N THR A 179 1.79 -1.61 -17.22
CA THR A 179 1.89 -2.47 -18.41
C THR A 179 0.68 -3.41 -18.50
N VAL A 180 0.32 -4.09 -17.41
CA VAL A 180 -0.89 -4.91 -17.36
C VAL A 180 -2.14 -4.07 -17.69
N GLY A 181 -2.25 -2.87 -17.10
CA GLY A 181 -3.37 -1.99 -17.34
C GLY A 181 -3.51 -1.56 -18.80
N VAL A 182 -2.43 -1.08 -19.40
CA VAL A 182 -2.41 -0.60 -20.80
C VAL A 182 -2.70 -1.74 -21.77
N LEU A 183 -2.11 -2.93 -21.57
CA LEU A 183 -2.40 -4.09 -22.40
C LEU A 183 -3.87 -4.52 -22.33
N MET A 184 -4.48 -4.45 -21.15
CA MET A 184 -5.90 -4.80 -21.01
C MET A 184 -6.83 -3.73 -21.59
N GLU A 185 -6.48 -2.44 -21.51
CA GLU A 185 -7.25 -1.38 -22.18
C GLU A 185 -7.16 -1.51 -23.68
N ALA A 186 -5.98 -1.83 -24.22
CA ALA A 186 -5.79 -2.15 -25.62
C ALA A 186 -6.65 -3.33 -26.06
N ALA A 187 -6.62 -4.43 -25.29
CA ALA A 187 -7.43 -5.61 -25.57
C ALA A 187 -8.94 -5.30 -25.54
N LEU A 188 -9.37 -4.35 -24.71
CA LEU A 188 -10.76 -3.92 -24.58
C LEU A 188 -11.22 -2.96 -25.68
N GLU A 189 -10.35 -2.47 -26.56
CA GLU A 189 -10.79 -1.76 -27.76
C GLU A 189 -11.44 -2.73 -28.78
N GLU A 190 -11.16 -4.03 -28.69
CA GLU A 190 -11.76 -5.05 -29.55
C GLU A 190 -13.12 -5.52 -28.98
N GLU A 191 -14.21 -5.27 -29.72
CA GLU A 191 -15.56 -5.68 -29.30
C GLU A 191 -15.65 -7.20 -29.03
N GLU A 192 -14.97 -8.00 -29.85
CA GLU A 192 -14.87 -9.46 -29.69
C GLU A 192 -14.29 -9.83 -28.31
N THR A 193 -13.29 -9.10 -27.80
CA THR A 193 -12.74 -9.29 -26.45
C THR A 193 -13.71 -8.83 -25.37
N GLN A 194 -14.44 -7.73 -25.57
CA GLN A 194 -15.45 -7.27 -24.61
C GLN A 194 -16.56 -8.33 -24.41
N VAL A 195 -16.94 -9.02 -25.50
CA VAL A 195 -18.02 -10.02 -25.54
C VAL A 195 -17.58 -11.45 -25.20
N ASN A 196 -16.41 -11.90 -25.62
CA ASN A 196 -15.94 -13.25 -25.30
C ASN A 196 -15.10 -13.29 -24.03
N GLY A 197 -14.45 -12.17 -23.69
CA GLY A 197 -13.53 -12.06 -22.57
C GLY A 197 -12.13 -12.53 -22.91
N VAL A 198 -11.34 -12.78 -21.87
CA VAL A 198 -9.94 -13.19 -21.96
C VAL A 198 -9.70 -14.53 -21.25
N SER A 199 -8.73 -15.29 -21.75
CA SER A 199 -8.15 -16.43 -21.04
C SER A 199 -6.67 -16.13 -20.74
N VAL A 200 -6.29 -16.24 -19.47
CA VAL A 200 -4.98 -15.81 -18.98
C VAL A 200 -4.08 -17.03 -18.77
N ILE A 201 -2.90 -17.05 -19.37
CA ILE A 201 -1.87 -18.08 -19.16
C ILE A 201 -0.78 -17.49 -18.27
N LEU A 202 -0.63 -18.03 -17.05
CA LEU A 202 0.43 -17.66 -16.12
C LEU A 202 1.44 -18.78 -16.01
N ASP A 203 2.63 -18.55 -16.57
CA ASP A 203 3.78 -19.43 -16.38
C ASP A 203 4.59 -18.97 -15.17
N LEU A 204 4.63 -19.82 -14.16
CA LEU A 204 5.25 -19.54 -12.86
C LEU A 204 6.69 -20.08 -12.78
N HIS A 205 7.23 -20.65 -13.87
CA HIS A 205 8.62 -21.08 -13.89
C HIS A 205 9.57 -19.88 -13.71
N GLY A 206 10.65 -20.09 -12.96
CA GLY A 206 11.60 -19.04 -12.62
C GLY A 206 11.09 -18.04 -11.58
N LEU A 207 9.86 -18.21 -11.06
CA LEU A 207 9.33 -17.37 -10.00
C LEU A 207 10.20 -17.49 -8.74
N SER A 208 10.93 -16.42 -8.44
CA SER A 208 11.86 -16.36 -7.32
C SER A 208 11.18 -15.90 -6.04
N TRP A 209 11.78 -16.25 -4.89
CA TRP A 209 11.37 -15.70 -3.60
C TRP A 209 11.48 -14.18 -3.55
N HIS A 210 12.46 -13.60 -4.25
CA HIS A 210 12.58 -12.16 -4.38
C HIS A 210 11.33 -11.55 -5.03
N GLN A 211 10.91 -12.04 -6.19
CA GLN A 211 9.68 -11.59 -6.88
C GLN A 211 8.43 -11.78 -6.01
N ILE A 212 8.27 -12.93 -5.34
CA ILE A 212 7.13 -13.19 -4.45
C ILE A 212 7.07 -12.19 -3.30
N LEU A 213 8.20 -11.95 -2.64
CA LEU A 213 8.28 -10.99 -1.55
C LEU A 213 8.06 -9.56 -2.07
N THR A 214 8.59 -9.21 -3.23
CA THR A 214 8.40 -7.91 -3.89
C THR A 214 6.92 -7.64 -4.22
N MET A 215 6.17 -8.66 -4.66
CA MET A 215 4.70 -8.57 -4.82
C MET A 215 3.95 -8.42 -3.48
N LYS A 216 4.42 -9.08 -2.42
CA LYS A 216 3.75 -9.07 -1.10
C LYS A 216 4.00 -7.79 -0.29
N ARG A 217 5.16 -7.15 -0.47
CA ARG A 217 5.72 -6.13 0.43
C ARG A 217 4.98 -4.78 0.42
N ASP A 218 4.51 -4.29 -0.73
CA ASP A 218 3.98 -2.91 -0.87
C ASP A 218 2.62 -2.83 -1.54
N SER A 219 1.64 -3.58 -1.02
CA SER A 219 0.23 -3.57 -1.49
C SER A 219 0.04 -3.83 -2.99
N TYR A 220 1.08 -4.22 -3.75
CA TYR A 220 1.01 -4.49 -5.18
C TYR A 220 -0.13 -5.43 -5.53
N LEU A 221 -0.26 -6.55 -4.82
CA LEU A 221 -1.36 -7.50 -5.01
C LEU A 221 -2.75 -6.86 -4.76
N LYS A 222 -2.88 -5.98 -3.76
CA LYS A 222 -4.11 -5.18 -3.55
C LYS A 222 -4.33 -4.22 -4.72
N ARG A 223 -3.31 -3.50 -5.16
CA ARG A 223 -3.38 -2.55 -6.28
C ARG A 223 -3.71 -3.25 -7.59
N LEU A 224 -3.12 -4.40 -7.85
CA LEU A 224 -3.44 -5.29 -8.97
C LEU A 224 -4.90 -5.70 -8.94
N LYS A 225 -5.44 -6.09 -7.76
CA LYS A 225 -6.87 -6.39 -7.60
C LYS A 225 -7.74 -5.16 -7.87
N GLU A 226 -7.38 -3.99 -7.37
CA GLU A 226 -8.11 -2.74 -7.65
C GLU A 226 -8.10 -2.41 -9.16
N VAL A 227 -6.95 -2.46 -9.83
CA VAL A 227 -6.84 -2.20 -11.28
C VAL A 227 -7.62 -3.24 -12.09
N VAL A 228 -7.36 -4.53 -11.88
CA VAL A 228 -7.97 -5.60 -12.70
C VAL A 228 -9.45 -5.81 -12.39
N SER A 229 -9.85 -5.75 -11.12
CA SER A 229 -11.23 -6.07 -10.71
C SER A 229 -12.14 -4.85 -10.59
N LYS A 230 -11.62 -3.70 -10.13
CA LYS A 230 -12.42 -2.48 -9.96
C LYS A 230 -12.27 -1.50 -11.11
N ALA A 231 -11.08 -1.24 -11.62
CA ALA A 231 -10.91 -0.30 -12.71
C ALA A 231 -11.34 -0.90 -14.05
N LEU A 232 -10.70 -1.96 -14.50
CA LEU A 232 -10.90 -2.45 -15.86
C LEU A 232 -12.24 -3.20 -16.03
N PRO A 233 -13.01 -2.95 -17.11
CA PRO A 233 -14.21 -3.71 -17.44
C PRO A 233 -13.90 -5.05 -18.14
N VAL A 234 -12.82 -5.74 -17.73
CA VAL A 234 -12.38 -7.00 -18.35
C VAL A 234 -13.17 -8.21 -17.85
N ARG A 235 -13.46 -9.16 -18.74
CA ARG A 235 -14.13 -10.43 -18.41
C ARG A 235 -13.14 -11.59 -18.48
N VAL A 236 -12.47 -11.89 -17.37
CA VAL A 236 -11.54 -13.03 -17.27
C VAL A 236 -12.33 -14.34 -17.18
N LYS A 237 -12.34 -15.16 -18.23
CA LYS A 237 -13.13 -16.41 -18.26
C LYS A 237 -12.37 -17.61 -17.73
N GLN A 238 -11.05 -17.69 -17.94
CA GLN A 238 -10.16 -18.74 -17.43
C GLN A 238 -8.79 -18.19 -17.07
N ILE A 239 -8.13 -18.84 -16.11
CA ILE A 239 -6.75 -18.58 -15.68
C ILE A 239 -6.02 -19.93 -15.63
N HIS A 240 -5.06 -20.13 -16.53
CA HIS A 240 -4.25 -21.32 -16.65
C HIS A 240 -2.94 -21.13 -15.89
N LEU A 241 -2.67 -21.93 -14.87
CA LEU A 241 -1.42 -21.90 -14.10
C LEU A 241 -0.50 -23.03 -14.58
N MET A 242 0.72 -22.66 -14.97
CA MET A 242 1.75 -23.56 -15.46
C MET A 242 2.98 -23.51 -14.55
N ARG A 243 3.63 -24.67 -14.36
CA ARG A 243 4.98 -24.83 -13.79
C ARG A 243 5.26 -24.09 -12.47
N GLY A 244 4.34 -24.13 -11.51
CA GLY A 244 4.53 -23.50 -10.19
C GLY A 244 5.50 -24.23 -9.24
N GLY A 245 5.82 -25.50 -9.48
CA GLY A 245 6.77 -26.29 -8.68
C GLY A 245 6.44 -26.31 -7.17
N ARG A 246 7.48 -26.41 -6.33
CA ARG A 246 7.36 -26.41 -4.84
C ARG A 246 6.86 -25.08 -4.25
N ILE A 247 6.86 -24.03 -5.05
CA ILE A 247 6.48 -22.67 -4.66
C ILE A 247 4.99 -22.43 -4.97
N PHE A 248 4.35 -23.30 -5.76
CA PHE A 248 2.96 -23.18 -6.19
C PHE A 248 2.00 -22.99 -5.02
N ASP A 249 2.04 -23.85 -4.00
CA ASP A 249 1.09 -23.76 -2.88
C ASP A 249 1.21 -22.43 -2.13
N VAL A 250 2.41 -21.87 -2.06
CA VAL A 250 2.66 -20.57 -1.42
C VAL A 250 2.19 -19.44 -2.33
N ALA A 251 2.54 -19.46 -3.61
CA ALA A 251 2.13 -18.45 -4.58
C ALA A 251 0.60 -18.44 -4.78
N PHE A 252 -0.03 -19.62 -4.84
CA PHE A 252 -1.48 -19.78 -4.97
C PHE A 252 -2.22 -19.35 -3.69
N LYS A 253 -1.71 -19.66 -2.49
CA LYS A 253 -2.28 -19.11 -1.25
C LYS A 253 -2.19 -17.58 -1.21
N ILE A 254 -1.09 -17.00 -1.69
CA ILE A 254 -0.91 -15.54 -1.78
C ILE A 254 -1.87 -14.94 -2.82
N PHE A 255 -2.02 -15.56 -3.99
CA PHE A 255 -2.84 -15.07 -5.09
C PHE A 255 -4.35 -15.30 -4.87
N SER A 256 -4.74 -16.40 -4.23
CA SER A 256 -6.14 -16.76 -3.96
C SER A 256 -6.86 -15.78 -3.04
N PHE A 257 -6.14 -15.02 -2.20
CA PHE A 257 -6.68 -13.88 -1.46
C PHE A 257 -7.19 -12.75 -2.39
N LEU A 258 -6.63 -12.62 -3.59
CA LEU A 258 -7.06 -11.64 -4.57
C LEU A 258 -8.31 -12.06 -5.33
N LEU A 259 -8.53 -13.37 -5.44
CA LEU A 259 -9.60 -13.95 -6.25
C LEU A 259 -10.90 -14.06 -5.45
N SER A 260 -12.00 -13.56 -6.03
CA SER A 260 -13.35 -13.90 -5.57
C SER A 260 -13.63 -15.40 -5.73
N ALA A 261 -14.64 -15.94 -5.05
CA ALA A 261 -15.04 -17.35 -5.20
C ALA A 261 -15.26 -17.72 -6.68
N LYS A 262 -15.93 -16.83 -7.44
CA LYS A 262 -16.14 -16.95 -8.88
C LYS A 262 -14.84 -16.99 -9.70
N MET A 263 -13.82 -16.24 -9.30
CA MET A 263 -12.52 -16.27 -9.97
C MET A 263 -11.71 -17.51 -9.63
N ARG A 264 -11.80 -18.03 -8.40
CA ARG A 264 -11.12 -19.27 -8.00
C ARG A 264 -11.60 -20.47 -8.82
N GLN A 265 -12.90 -20.53 -9.13
CA GLN A 265 -13.48 -21.55 -10.01
C GLN A 265 -12.99 -21.47 -11.46
N ARG A 266 -12.39 -20.34 -11.87
CA ARG A 266 -11.84 -20.14 -13.23
C ARG A 266 -10.37 -20.49 -13.31
N VAL A 267 -9.73 -20.87 -12.19
CA VAL A 267 -8.32 -21.25 -12.17
C VAL A 267 -8.17 -22.74 -12.50
N LEU A 268 -7.38 -23.03 -13.53
CA LEU A 268 -6.99 -24.37 -13.94
C LEU A 268 -5.49 -24.52 -13.71
N ASN A 269 -5.08 -25.44 -12.83
CA ASN A 269 -3.68 -25.74 -12.58
C ASN A 269 -3.23 -26.93 -13.43
N HIS A 270 -2.30 -26.70 -14.35
CA HIS A 270 -1.77 -27.72 -15.25
C HIS A 270 -0.49 -28.37 -14.71
N GLY A 271 0.06 -27.87 -13.60
CA GLY A 271 1.30 -28.39 -13.02
C GLY A 271 2.48 -28.27 -13.99
N PRO A 272 3.42 -29.23 -14.03
CA PRO A 272 4.52 -29.24 -14.97
C PRO A 272 4.14 -29.73 -16.38
N SER A 273 2.91 -30.22 -16.59
CA SER A 273 2.52 -30.93 -17.80
C SER A 273 1.90 -29.99 -18.84
N VAL A 274 2.60 -29.79 -19.96
CA VAL A 274 2.07 -29.07 -21.12
C VAL A 274 0.88 -29.79 -21.76
N ALA A 275 0.80 -31.12 -21.67
CA ALA A 275 -0.31 -31.89 -22.22
C ALA A 275 -1.66 -31.52 -21.58
N SER A 276 -1.66 -31.13 -20.30
CA SER A 276 -2.87 -30.63 -19.63
C SER A 276 -3.30 -29.27 -20.17
N LEU A 277 -2.34 -28.39 -20.51
CA LEU A 277 -2.62 -27.10 -21.14
C LEU A 277 -3.16 -27.30 -22.56
N HIS A 278 -2.57 -28.21 -23.34
CA HIS A 278 -2.99 -28.54 -24.72
C HIS A 278 -4.43 -29.08 -24.81
N LYS A 279 -4.94 -29.70 -23.74
CA LYS A 279 -6.36 -30.08 -23.64
C LYS A 279 -7.29 -28.89 -23.48
N ALA A 280 -6.79 -27.78 -22.93
CA ALA A 280 -7.57 -26.59 -22.64
C ALA A 280 -7.38 -25.47 -23.67
N ILE A 281 -6.23 -25.44 -24.36
CA ILE A 281 -5.85 -24.47 -25.38
C ILE A 281 -5.17 -25.23 -26.51
N GLU A 282 -5.67 -25.07 -27.73
CA GLU A 282 -5.12 -25.75 -28.92
C GLU A 282 -3.63 -25.43 -29.11
N PRO A 283 -2.75 -26.43 -29.34
CA PRO A 283 -1.31 -26.21 -29.51
C PRO A 283 -0.95 -25.18 -30.58
N ARG A 284 -1.76 -25.06 -31.65
CA ARG A 284 -1.53 -24.07 -32.70
C ARG A 284 -1.60 -22.61 -32.25
N LEU A 285 -2.26 -22.36 -31.12
CA LEU A 285 -2.41 -21.03 -30.52
C LEU A 285 -1.29 -20.71 -29.52
N LEU A 286 -0.42 -21.68 -29.26
CA LEU A 286 0.62 -21.57 -28.26
C LEU A 286 1.99 -21.45 -28.93
N PRO A 287 2.94 -20.74 -28.30
CA PRO A 287 4.26 -20.55 -28.88
C PRO A 287 5.04 -21.87 -29.03
N ILE A 288 5.86 -21.98 -30.07
CA ILE A 288 6.65 -23.19 -30.36
C ILE A 288 7.71 -23.49 -29.31
N GLU A 289 8.27 -22.48 -28.65
CA GLU A 289 9.29 -22.69 -27.63
C GLU A 289 8.77 -23.39 -26.37
N GLN A 290 9.68 -24.14 -25.73
CA GLN A 290 9.47 -24.70 -24.41
C GLN A 290 9.09 -23.60 -23.41
N PRO A 291 8.11 -23.84 -22.52
CA PRO A 291 7.43 -25.12 -22.24
C PRO A 291 6.15 -25.34 -23.04
N PHE A 292 5.76 -24.41 -23.91
CA PHE A 292 4.40 -24.38 -24.46
C PHE A 292 4.23 -25.38 -25.60
N CYS A 293 5.32 -25.72 -26.29
CA CYS A 293 5.39 -26.78 -27.30
C CYS A 293 4.24 -26.69 -28.30
N GLY A 294 3.86 -25.47 -28.69
CA GLY A 294 2.82 -25.24 -29.68
C GLY A 294 3.40 -25.22 -31.08
N THR A 295 2.66 -24.60 -32.00
CA THR A 295 3.13 -24.41 -33.39
C THR A 295 3.05 -22.96 -33.86
N MET A 296 2.69 -22.03 -32.98
CA MET A 296 2.73 -20.60 -33.26
C MET A 296 4.18 -20.11 -33.18
N ASP A 297 4.52 -19.11 -34.00
CA ASP A 297 5.80 -18.42 -33.92
C ASP A 297 6.07 -17.87 -32.52
N SER A 298 7.36 -17.56 -32.26
CA SER A 298 7.81 -17.20 -30.92
C SER A 298 7.01 -16.04 -30.34
N HIS A 299 6.52 -16.18 -29.10
CA HIS A 299 5.86 -15.06 -28.41
C HIS A 299 6.81 -13.88 -28.11
N THR A 300 8.12 -14.09 -28.27
CA THR A 300 9.12 -13.01 -28.15
C THR A 300 9.24 -12.19 -29.42
N ASP A 301 8.59 -12.61 -30.51
CA ASP A 301 8.51 -11.83 -31.74
C ASP A 301 7.94 -10.43 -31.43
N GLU A 302 8.73 -9.44 -31.82
CA GLU A 302 8.37 -8.03 -31.69
C GLU A 302 7.09 -7.70 -32.44
N SER A 303 6.83 -8.36 -33.57
CA SER A 303 5.61 -8.21 -34.37
C SER A 303 4.37 -8.55 -33.54
N LEU A 304 4.44 -9.56 -32.66
CA LEU A 304 3.36 -10.00 -31.79
C LEU A 304 3.26 -9.15 -30.53
N ARG A 305 4.39 -8.84 -29.86
CA ARG A 305 4.40 -8.04 -28.62
C ARG A 305 4.02 -6.59 -28.85
N LEU A 306 4.45 -6.02 -29.98
CA LEU A 306 4.16 -4.66 -30.38
C LEU A 306 2.99 -4.58 -31.37
N ARG A 307 2.35 -5.72 -31.71
CA ARG A 307 1.12 -5.78 -32.50
C ARG A 307 0.05 -4.80 -32.03
N PRO A 308 -0.14 -4.60 -30.71
CA PRO A 308 -1.06 -3.58 -30.24
C PRO A 308 -0.65 -2.20 -30.81
N PHE A 309 0.63 -1.83 -30.80
CA PHE A 309 1.15 -0.53 -31.23
C PHE A 309 1.26 -0.33 -32.74
N LYS A 310 1.43 -1.40 -33.53
CA LYS A 310 1.68 -1.31 -34.99
C LYS A 310 0.40 -1.21 -35.83
N GLU A 311 -0.74 -1.72 -35.36
CA GLU A 311 -1.99 -1.73 -36.14
C GLU A 311 -2.80 -0.41 -36.08
N GLY A 312 -2.21 0.72 -35.65
CA GLY A 312 -2.95 1.99 -35.48
C GLY A 312 -4.07 1.94 -34.42
N ARG A 313 -4.24 0.79 -33.74
CA ARG A 313 -5.25 0.51 -32.70
C ARG A 313 -5.13 1.41 -31.46
N PHE A 314 -4.09 2.27 -31.41
CA PHE A 314 -3.83 3.23 -30.33
C PHE A 314 -3.83 4.70 -30.77
N ASP A 315 -4.08 5.02 -32.03
CA ASP A 315 -4.25 6.43 -32.43
C ASP A 315 -5.49 7.06 -31.75
N LEU A 316 -6.43 6.21 -31.31
CA LEU A 316 -7.54 6.55 -30.42
C LEU A 316 -7.15 6.81 -28.95
N LEU A 317 -6.06 6.21 -28.47
CA LEU A 317 -5.55 6.28 -27.08
C LEU A 317 -4.38 7.27 -26.91
N SER A 318 -3.78 7.75 -28.00
CA SER A 318 -2.76 8.81 -28.00
C SER A 318 -3.36 10.11 -28.52
N GLY A 319 -3.89 10.12 -29.75
CA GLY A 319 -4.40 11.32 -30.41
C GLY A 319 -5.61 11.99 -29.74
N ARG A 320 -6.58 11.23 -29.20
CA ARG A 320 -7.75 11.81 -28.48
C ARG A 320 -7.52 11.99 -26.99
N TRP A 321 -6.56 11.28 -26.43
CA TRP A 321 -6.31 11.20 -25.00
C TRP A 321 -5.35 12.30 -24.55
N ASP A 322 -4.28 12.53 -25.31
CA ASP A 322 -3.41 13.68 -25.12
C ASP A 322 -4.16 14.98 -25.45
N ALA A 323 -4.96 15.00 -26.51
CA ALA A 323 -5.81 16.16 -26.85
C ALA A 323 -6.90 16.46 -25.80
N TRP A 324 -7.54 15.46 -25.20
CA TRP A 324 -8.53 15.66 -24.13
C TRP A 324 -7.86 16.11 -22.82
N PHE A 325 -6.70 15.54 -22.46
CA PHE A 325 -5.94 16.00 -21.29
C PHE A 325 -5.37 17.40 -21.48
N GLU A 326 -4.84 17.74 -22.66
CA GLU A 326 -4.38 19.09 -22.99
C GLU A 326 -5.55 20.09 -23.01
N ALA A 327 -6.71 19.73 -23.58
CA ALA A 327 -7.89 20.60 -23.61
C ALA A 327 -8.46 20.85 -22.21
N ASN A 328 -8.56 19.82 -21.36
CA ASN A 328 -9.11 19.95 -20.00
C ASN A 328 -8.12 20.51 -18.97
N ASN A 329 -6.81 20.37 -19.19
CA ASN A 329 -5.81 21.07 -18.38
C ASN A 329 -5.65 22.55 -18.81
N LYS A 330 -5.84 22.88 -20.10
CA LYS A 330 -5.93 24.28 -20.56
C LYS A 330 -7.18 24.99 -20.02
N GLN A 331 -8.31 24.30 -19.85
CA GLN A 331 -9.52 24.88 -19.26
C GLN A 331 -9.43 25.14 -17.74
N LYS A 332 -8.55 24.44 -17.01
CA LYS A 332 -8.29 24.73 -15.58
C LYS A 332 -7.21 25.79 -15.35
N HIS A 333 -6.48 26.17 -16.40
CA HIS A 333 -5.54 27.29 -16.38
C HIS A 333 -5.56 28.03 -17.72
N PRO A 334 -6.53 28.92 -17.98
CA PRO A 334 -6.29 29.95 -18.97
C PRO A 334 -5.13 30.79 -18.46
N ALA A 335 -4.07 30.90 -19.25
CA ALA A 335 -2.99 31.84 -19.00
C ALA A 335 -3.61 33.23 -18.86
N ASN A 336 -3.61 33.79 -17.64
CA ASN A 336 -4.04 35.16 -17.41
C ASN A 336 -2.81 36.08 -17.44
N PRO A 337 -2.70 37.02 -18.40
CA PRO A 337 -1.58 37.96 -18.53
C PRO A 337 -1.55 39.07 -17.46
N GLN A 338 -2.46 39.09 -16.49
CA GLN A 338 -2.53 40.13 -15.46
C GLN A 338 -1.75 39.74 -14.20
N SER A 339 -0.44 39.59 -14.34
CA SER A 339 0.51 39.60 -13.22
C SER A 339 1.18 40.97 -13.11
N GLN A 340 0.38 42.03 -12.96
CA GLN A 340 0.85 43.34 -12.49
C GLN A 340 -0.35 44.03 -11.84
N THR A 341 -0.47 43.86 -10.53
CA THR A 341 -0.63 44.92 -9.50
C THR A 341 -0.99 44.19 -8.20
N MET A 342 -0.01 43.96 -7.34
CA MET A 342 -0.26 43.64 -5.93
C MET A 342 -0.97 44.84 -5.31
N LEU A 343 -2.24 44.67 -4.95
CA LEU A 343 -2.80 45.41 -3.83
C LEU A 343 -2.56 44.57 -2.58
N CYS A 344 -1.70 45.10 -1.71
CA CYS A 344 -1.45 44.60 -0.37
C CYS A 344 -2.79 44.46 0.37
N VAL A 345 -3.17 43.22 0.70
CA VAL A 345 -4.07 42.97 1.81
C VAL A 345 -3.17 42.49 2.94
N GLU A 346 -2.98 43.35 3.93
CA GLU A 346 -2.29 42.98 5.18
C GLU A 346 -2.99 41.77 5.79
N PRO A 347 -2.23 40.76 6.27
CA PRO A 347 -2.82 39.73 7.09
C PRO A 347 -3.17 40.35 8.44
N VAL A 348 -4.46 40.32 8.78
CA VAL A 348 -4.94 40.53 10.14
C VAL A 348 -4.18 39.56 11.05
N LEU A 349 -3.17 40.09 11.73
CA LEU A 349 -2.53 39.50 12.90
C LEU A 349 -3.58 39.44 14.00
N ASN A 350 -4.41 38.40 14.00
CA ASN A 350 -5.07 38.00 15.24
C ASN A 350 -3.98 37.45 16.16
N SER A 351 -3.66 38.28 17.14
CA SER A 351 -2.79 38.03 18.28
C SER A 351 -3.20 36.74 18.99
N ALA A 352 -2.57 35.62 18.64
CA ALA A 352 -2.51 34.43 19.47
C ALA A 352 -1.23 34.48 20.31
N SER A 353 -1.14 35.48 21.19
CA SER A 353 -0.26 35.45 22.35
C SER A 353 -0.85 34.43 23.34
N ASN A 354 -0.51 33.16 23.17
CA ASN A 354 -0.56 32.10 24.20
C ASN A 354 -0.08 30.74 23.64
N SER A 355 1.04 30.75 22.91
CA SER A 355 1.82 29.52 22.79
C SER A 355 2.61 29.36 24.10
N PRO A 356 2.49 28.24 24.84
CA PRO A 356 3.29 28.04 26.04
C PRO A 356 4.78 28.07 25.67
N GLU A 357 5.57 28.88 26.37
CA GLU A 357 7.02 28.89 26.22
C GLU A 357 7.63 27.52 26.58
N PRO A 358 8.66 27.06 25.85
CA PRO A 358 9.30 25.78 26.13
C PRO A 358 10.00 25.82 27.50
N PRO A 359 9.97 24.73 28.30
CA PRO A 359 10.80 24.64 29.49
C PRO A 359 12.28 24.77 29.11
N PRO A 360 13.13 25.37 29.97
CA PRO A 360 14.54 25.58 29.65
C PRO A 360 15.24 24.24 29.44
N VAL A 361 15.69 23.98 28.20
CA VAL A 361 16.50 22.79 27.87
C VAL A 361 17.95 23.10 28.19
N GLY A 362 18.34 22.86 29.44
CA GLY A 362 19.75 22.74 29.81
C GLY A 362 20.22 21.31 29.61
N SER A 363 21.08 21.06 28.62
CA SER A 363 22.24 20.17 28.77
C SER A 363 23.06 20.07 27.48
N ARG A 364 24.37 20.32 27.60
CA ARG A 364 25.36 20.05 26.55
C ARG A 364 25.52 18.54 26.37
N LEU A 365 25.78 18.11 25.14
CA LEU A 365 26.23 16.75 24.82
C LEU A 365 27.35 16.31 25.77
N SER A 366 27.33 15.05 26.19
CA SER A 366 28.49 14.46 26.89
C SER A 366 29.75 14.53 26.02
N PRO A 367 30.97 14.46 26.59
CA PRO A 367 32.20 14.53 25.80
C PRO A 367 32.25 13.49 24.66
N LEU A 368 31.81 12.25 24.93
CA LEU A 368 31.73 11.20 23.92
C LEU A 368 30.70 11.53 22.83
N ALA A 369 29.52 12.03 23.22
CA ALA A 369 28.48 12.40 22.27
C ALA A 369 28.92 13.61 21.41
N ALA A 370 29.55 14.62 21.99
CA ALA A 370 30.08 15.78 21.29
C ALA A 370 31.14 15.37 20.26
N GLN A 371 32.09 14.51 20.65
CA GLN A 371 33.10 13.97 19.73
C GLN A 371 32.47 13.24 18.54
N ARG A 372 31.48 12.38 18.78
CA ARG A 372 30.77 11.66 17.71
C ARG A 372 29.87 12.54 16.86
N ALA A 373 29.24 13.55 17.45
CA ALA A 373 28.47 14.55 16.72
C ALA A 373 29.35 15.24 15.67
N ALA A 374 30.56 15.67 16.06
CA ALA A 374 31.53 16.25 15.13
C ALA A 374 32.00 15.24 14.06
N GLN A 375 32.47 14.07 14.48
CA GLN A 375 33.13 13.10 13.59
C GLN A 375 32.16 12.34 12.67
N GLU A 376 31.00 11.90 13.18
CA GLU A 376 30.06 11.03 12.44
C GLU A 376 28.90 11.79 11.79
N LEU A 377 28.51 12.93 12.37
CA LEU A 377 27.30 13.66 11.97
C LEU A 377 27.60 15.00 11.30
N GLY A 378 28.82 15.52 11.41
CA GLY A 378 29.18 16.85 10.88
C GLY A 378 28.65 18.01 11.73
N GLU A 379 28.32 17.75 13.00
CA GLU A 379 27.87 18.76 13.96
C GLU A 379 29.08 19.43 14.63
N THR A 380 29.33 20.67 14.30
CA THR A 380 30.38 21.51 14.90
C THR A 380 29.76 22.85 15.30
N ASP A 381 30.48 23.64 16.11
CA ASP A 381 30.04 24.99 16.48
C ASP A 381 29.77 25.85 15.23
N SER A 382 30.58 25.69 14.18
CA SER A 382 30.41 26.41 12.91
C SER A 382 29.24 25.92 12.05
N THR A 383 28.86 24.64 12.12
CA THR A 383 27.83 24.06 11.23
C THR A 383 26.45 24.03 11.86
N ARG A 384 26.34 24.00 13.19
CA ARG A 384 25.06 23.86 13.90
C ARG A 384 24.09 25.01 13.62
N GLY A 385 24.52 26.25 13.84
CA GLY A 385 23.69 27.44 13.64
C GLY A 385 23.19 27.58 12.19
N PRO A 386 24.09 27.55 11.18
CA PRO A 386 23.69 27.63 9.77
C PRO A 386 22.75 26.51 9.33
N ALA A 387 22.98 25.26 9.76
CA ALA A 387 22.11 24.13 9.39
C ALA A 387 20.71 24.24 10.00
N LEU A 388 20.59 24.71 11.25
CA LEU A 388 19.30 24.97 11.89
C LEU A 388 18.55 26.11 11.19
N ALA A 389 19.24 27.19 10.86
CA ALA A 389 18.65 28.31 10.11
C ALA A 389 18.16 27.87 8.73
N ALA A 390 18.96 27.12 7.98
CA ALA A 390 18.59 26.61 6.66
C ALA A 390 17.42 25.62 6.73
N LEU A 391 17.41 24.69 7.68
CA LEU A 391 16.30 23.76 7.86
C LEU A 391 15.01 24.49 8.25
N ARG A 392 15.10 25.48 9.13
CA ARG A 392 13.96 26.33 9.51
C ARG A 392 13.40 27.08 8.30
N ASP A 393 14.26 27.66 7.46
CA ASP A 393 13.85 28.34 6.24
C ASP A 393 13.11 27.40 5.27
N LEU A 394 13.63 26.18 5.04
CA LEU A 394 12.94 25.17 4.23
C LEU A 394 11.55 24.81 4.78
N VAL A 395 11.45 24.59 6.09
CA VAL A 395 10.17 24.26 6.75
C VAL A 395 9.16 25.42 6.61
N THR A 396 9.61 26.67 6.75
CA THR A 396 8.74 27.85 6.60
C THR A 396 8.33 28.09 5.15
N LYS A 397 9.17 27.76 4.16
CA LYS A 397 8.85 27.89 2.73
C LYS A 397 7.99 26.75 2.20
N ASP A 398 7.99 25.60 2.86
CA ASP A 398 7.17 24.47 2.47
C ASP A 398 5.69 24.69 2.82
N VAL A 399 4.86 24.84 1.79
CA VAL A 399 3.41 25.06 1.90
C VAL A 399 2.68 23.97 2.71
N GLN A 400 3.19 22.74 2.77
CA GLN A 400 2.57 21.65 3.54
C GLN A 400 2.94 21.68 5.03
N LEU A 401 4.02 22.39 5.39
CA LEU A 401 4.58 22.45 6.74
C LEU A 401 4.39 23.82 7.40
N ARG A 402 4.37 24.90 6.62
CA ARG A 402 4.27 26.28 7.10
C ARG A 402 3.02 26.46 7.95
N GLY A 403 3.21 26.88 9.20
CA GLY A 403 2.13 27.10 10.17
C GLY A 403 1.66 25.83 10.90
N PHE A 404 2.12 24.64 10.53
CA PHE A 404 1.71 23.38 11.14
C PHE A 404 2.87 22.54 11.71
N CYS A 405 4.12 22.86 11.36
CA CYS A 405 5.33 22.24 11.90
C CYS A 405 6.02 23.17 12.90
N ARG A 406 6.56 22.63 14.00
CA ARG A 406 7.42 23.43 14.88
C ARG A 406 8.78 23.69 14.25
N THR A 407 9.38 24.81 14.62
CA THR A 407 10.64 25.31 14.07
C THR A 407 11.66 25.68 15.14
N ASP A 408 11.41 25.33 16.42
CA ASP A 408 12.38 25.50 17.51
C ASP A 408 13.60 24.58 17.34
N ASP A 409 14.76 25.02 17.84
CA ASP A 409 16.02 24.29 17.68
C ASP A 409 15.96 22.88 18.26
N ALA A 410 15.33 22.71 19.43
CA ALA A 410 15.20 21.43 20.10
C ALA A 410 14.42 20.41 19.26
N PHE A 411 13.40 20.85 18.52
CA PHE A 411 12.67 20.02 17.57
C PHE A 411 13.47 19.71 16.30
N LEU A 412 14.12 20.72 15.70
CA LEU A 412 14.78 20.56 14.40
C LEU A 412 16.10 19.75 14.51
N ILE A 413 16.86 19.93 15.60
CA ILE A 413 18.20 19.34 15.74
C ILE A 413 18.20 17.81 15.70
N LYS A 414 17.17 17.14 16.25
CA LYS A 414 17.06 15.66 16.20
C LYS A 414 16.97 15.14 14.77
N PHE A 415 16.34 15.88 13.86
CA PHE A 415 16.26 15.51 12.44
C PHE A 415 17.58 15.73 11.72
N LEU A 416 18.28 16.84 11.99
CA LEU A 416 19.63 17.09 11.48
C LEU A 416 20.60 16.00 11.93
N ARG A 417 20.66 15.71 13.24
CA ARG A 417 21.50 14.63 13.80
C ARG A 417 21.19 13.27 13.18
N HIS A 418 19.91 12.94 13.03
CA HIS A 418 19.49 11.70 12.41
C HIS A 418 19.94 11.59 10.94
N ARG A 419 19.95 12.71 10.21
CA ARG A 419 20.35 12.79 8.80
C ARG A 419 21.77 13.32 8.58
N LYS A 420 22.64 13.22 9.60
CA LYS A 420 24.05 13.61 9.53
C LYS A 420 24.24 15.04 8.99
N PHE A 421 23.45 15.97 9.52
CA PHE A 421 23.45 17.40 9.19
C PHE A 421 23.19 17.72 7.70
N ASN A 422 22.68 16.76 6.93
CA ASN A 422 22.15 17.05 5.60
C ASN A 422 20.76 17.69 5.73
N VAL A 423 20.71 19.00 5.48
CA VAL A 423 19.53 19.85 5.65
C VAL A 423 18.33 19.36 4.84
N GLU A 424 18.51 19.08 3.54
CA GLU A 424 17.42 18.61 2.67
C GLU A 424 16.88 17.23 3.10
N SER A 425 17.77 16.31 3.46
CA SER A 425 17.39 15.01 4.00
C SER A 425 16.63 15.12 5.32
N ALA A 426 17.00 16.07 6.18
CA ALA A 426 16.30 16.35 7.43
C ALA A 426 14.90 16.91 7.16
N HIS A 427 14.78 17.84 6.21
CA HIS A 427 13.50 18.39 5.76
C HIS A 427 12.56 17.30 5.21
N GLN A 428 13.05 16.41 4.34
CA GLN A 428 12.29 15.25 3.87
C GLN A 428 11.86 14.32 5.01
N ARG A 429 12.70 14.17 6.06
CA ARG A 429 12.34 13.36 7.23
C ARG A 429 11.23 14.03 8.06
N ILE A 430 11.22 15.36 8.19
CA ILE A 430 10.14 16.09 8.85
C ILE A 430 8.81 15.88 8.11
N ARG A 431 8.79 15.97 6.78
CA ARG A 431 7.60 15.64 5.98
C ARG A 431 7.10 14.23 6.27
N ALA A 432 7.99 13.24 6.25
CA ALA A 432 7.63 11.85 6.54
C ALA A 432 7.12 11.68 7.99
N TYR A 433 7.69 12.40 8.95
CA TYR A 433 7.28 12.39 10.36
C TYR A 433 5.84 12.88 10.54
N LEU A 434 5.43 13.95 9.85
CA LEU A 434 4.06 14.47 9.91
C LEU A 434 3.08 13.67 9.03
N GLN A 435 3.51 13.21 7.85
CA GLN A 435 2.68 12.37 6.98
C GLN A 435 2.27 11.05 7.66
N VAL A 436 3.19 10.41 8.39
CA VAL A 436 2.87 9.18 9.14
C VAL A 436 1.86 9.46 10.24
N ARG A 437 1.90 10.62 10.90
CA ARG A 437 0.89 11.02 11.89
C ARG A 437 -0.51 11.08 11.31
N ASN A 438 -0.63 11.68 10.12
CA ASN A 438 -1.90 11.74 9.40
C ASN A 438 -2.36 10.38 8.88
N SER A 439 -1.42 9.47 8.56
CA SER A 439 -1.73 8.14 8.01
C SER A 439 -2.18 7.13 9.06
N PHE A 440 -1.87 7.36 10.34
CA PHE A 440 -2.19 6.45 11.46
C PHE A 440 -2.83 7.21 12.63
N PRO A 441 -3.98 7.87 12.43
CA PRO A 441 -4.61 8.69 13.47
C PRO A 441 -4.98 7.88 14.72
N ASP A 442 -5.26 6.58 14.59
CA ASP A 442 -5.49 5.65 15.70
C ASP A 442 -4.26 5.45 16.60
N VAL A 443 -3.06 5.45 16.02
CA VAL A 443 -1.80 5.38 16.75
C VAL A 443 -1.46 6.72 17.40
N PHE A 444 -1.72 7.85 16.73
CA PHE A 444 -1.33 9.16 17.25
C PHE A 444 -2.41 9.88 18.07
N ALA A 445 -3.62 9.30 18.16
CA ALA A 445 -4.64 9.72 19.11
C ALA A 445 -4.15 9.53 20.55
N ASN A 446 -4.20 10.60 21.36
CA ASN A 446 -3.68 10.61 22.74
C ASN A 446 -2.25 10.05 22.84
N PHE A 447 -1.35 10.47 21.94
CA PHE A 447 0.06 10.05 21.89
C PHE A 447 0.88 10.71 23.02
N THR A 448 0.52 10.44 24.26
CA THR A 448 1.12 11.05 25.46
C THR A 448 1.55 9.95 26.44
N PRO A 449 2.45 10.26 27.40
CA PRO A 449 2.77 9.35 28.49
C PRO A 449 1.53 8.79 29.19
N SER A 450 0.58 9.65 29.58
CA SER A 450 -0.68 9.24 30.20
C SER A 450 -1.51 8.29 29.34
N GLY A 451 -1.53 8.50 28.02
CA GLY A 451 -2.27 7.66 27.06
C GLY A 451 -1.72 6.24 26.89
N VAL A 452 -0.49 5.97 27.34
CA VAL A 452 0.15 4.65 27.25
C VAL A 452 0.54 4.08 28.61
N LEU A 453 0.37 4.85 29.68
CA LEU A 453 0.83 4.52 31.02
C LEU A 453 0.37 3.15 31.53
N PRO A 454 -0.91 2.74 31.37
CA PRO A 454 -1.36 1.42 31.83
C PRO A 454 -0.61 0.25 31.17
N LEU A 455 -0.19 0.43 29.90
CA LEU A 455 0.61 -0.56 29.20
C LEU A 455 2.07 -0.54 29.70
N LEU A 456 2.64 0.64 29.98
CA LEU A 456 3.99 0.75 30.56
C LEU A 456 4.07 0.09 31.95
N GLU A 457 3.01 0.23 32.75
CA GLU A 457 2.87 -0.39 34.07
C GLU A 457 2.78 -1.92 34.03
N SER A 458 2.45 -2.52 32.88
CA SER A 458 2.56 -3.97 32.71
C SER A 458 4.02 -4.47 32.64
N GLY A 459 4.97 -3.55 32.43
CA GLY A 459 6.40 -3.85 32.31
C GLY A 459 6.82 -4.37 30.93
N VAL A 460 5.98 -4.20 29.90
CA VAL A 460 6.25 -4.70 28.55
C VAL A 460 7.40 -3.95 27.85
N VAL A 461 7.58 -2.68 28.16
CA VAL A 461 8.65 -1.81 27.65
C VAL A 461 9.11 -0.87 28.75
N SER A 462 10.42 -0.63 28.84
CA SER A 462 11.01 0.32 29.77
C SER A 462 12.26 0.97 29.19
N LEU A 463 12.45 2.26 29.49
CA LEU A 463 13.72 2.94 29.28
C LEU A 463 14.60 2.72 30.51
N LEU A 464 15.76 2.08 30.37
CA LEU A 464 16.66 1.90 31.51
C LEU A 464 17.42 3.22 31.78
N PRO A 465 17.73 3.56 33.04
CA PRO A 465 18.34 4.84 33.40
C PRO A 465 19.83 4.88 33.04
N VAL A 466 20.39 3.74 32.65
CA VAL A 466 21.79 3.58 32.28
C VAL A 466 22.01 3.76 30.77
N ARG A 467 23.28 3.96 30.42
CA ARG A 467 23.79 3.90 29.05
C ARG A 467 24.87 2.84 29.00
N ASP A 468 25.06 2.22 27.84
CA ASP A 468 26.20 1.33 27.66
C ASP A 468 27.51 2.08 27.43
N ILE A 469 28.60 1.33 27.27
CA ILE A 469 29.95 1.85 27.02
C ILE A 469 30.03 2.74 25.76
N GLU A 470 29.08 2.61 24.83
CA GLU A 470 28.98 3.45 23.65
C GLU A 470 28.04 4.65 23.87
N GLY A 471 27.63 4.94 25.11
CA GLY A 471 26.72 6.04 25.44
C GLY A 471 25.29 5.84 24.90
N ARG A 472 24.94 4.64 24.45
CA ARG A 472 23.62 4.36 23.86
C ARG A 472 22.61 4.15 24.97
N ARG A 473 21.40 4.68 24.78
CA ARG A 473 20.30 4.50 25.73
C ARG A 473 19.74 3.08 25.62
N LEU A 474 19.60 2.38 26.74
CA LEU A 474 19.05 1.02 26.75
C LEU A 474 17.52 1.04 26.82
N VAL A 475 16.88 0.33 25.88
CA VAL A 475 15.43 0.10 25.86
C VAL A 475 15.18 -1.38 26.05
N LEU A 476 14.48 -1.74 27.13
CA LEU A 476 14.13 -3.12 27.46
C LEU A 476 12.70 -3.42 27.03
N TYR A 477 12.50 -4.47 26.26
CA TYR A 477 11.22 -5.04 25.89
C TYR A 477 11.07 -6.44 26.47
N ARG A 478 9.94 -6.70 27.15
CA ARG A 478 9.57 -8.01 27.70
C ARG A 478 8.22 -8.41 27.14
N VAL A 479 8.24 -9.00 25.95
CA VAL A 479 7.04 -9.17 25.11
C VAL A 479 6.04 -10.14 25.75
N GLY A 480 6.51 -11.13 26.51
CA GLY A 480 5.64 -12.05 27.24
C GLY A 480 4.69 -11.37 28.22
N ARG A 481 5.00 -10.16 28.70
CA ARG A 481 4.12 -9.37 29.59
C ARG A 481 2.99 -8.65 28.87
N TRP A 482 2.96 -8.67 27.55
CA TRP A 482 1.93 -7.99 26.78
C TRP A 482 0.59 -8.70 26.92
N ASP A 483 -0.32 -8.19 27.74
CA ASP A 483 -1.69 -8.68 27.77
C ASP A 483 -2.47 -8.24 26.51
N CYS A 484 -2.38 -9.04 25.46
CA CYS A 484 -3.06 -8.79 24.18
C CYS A 484 -4.60 -8.90 24.24
N SER A 485 -5.18 -9.25 25.40
CA SER A 485 -6.63 -9.16 25.65
C SER A 485 -7.04 -7.79 26.18
N LYS A 486 -6.14 -7.09 26.86
CA LYS A 486 -6.35 -5.74 27.40
C LYS A 486 -5.86 -4.65 26.46
N PHE A 487 -4.72 -4.88 25.80
CA PHE A 487 -4.07 -3.90 24.95
C PHE A 487 -3.91 -4.43 23.52
N SER A 488 -4.39 -3.67 22.55
CA SER A 488 -4.24 -3.95 21.12
C SER A 488 -2.78 -3.84 20.65
N SER A 489 -2.50 -4.41 19.47
CA SER A 489 -1.20 -4.23 18.81
C SER A 489 -0.97 -2.77 18.41
N THR A 490 -2.03 -2.00 18.14
CA THR A 490 -1.98 -0.56 17.90
C THR A 490 -1.53 0.21 19.15
N GLU A 491 -2.05 -0.11 20.32
CA GLU A 491 -1.61 0.48 21.59
C GLU A 491 -0.16 0.12 21.91
N LEU A 492 0.27 -1.10 21.59
CA LEU A 492 1.68 -1.48 21.69
C LEU A 492 2.56 -0.62 20.76
N VAL A 493 2.16 -0.37 19.52
CA VAL A 493 2.89 0.54 18.61
C VAL A 493 2.90 1.98 19.14
N LYS A 494 1.78 2.46 19.70
CA LYS A 494 1.68 3.79 20.33
C LYS A 494 2.66 3.92 21.51
N ALA A 495 2.67 2.96 22.42
CA ALA A 495 3.58 2.92 23.55
C ALA A 495 5.04 2.93 23.11
N ASN A 496 5.38 2.12 22.10
CA ASN A 496 6.71 2.14 21.48
C ASN A 496 7.08 3.54 20.96
N GLY A 497 6.17 4.19 20.24
CA GLY A 497 6.39 5.53 19.73
C GLY A 497 6.64 6.54 20.84
N VAL A 498 5.83 6.53 21.90
CA VAL A 498 5.95 7.42 23.05
C VAL A 498 7.27 7.19 23.79
N VAL A 499 7.67 5.94 24.05
CA VAL A 499 8.95 5.62 24.71
C VAL A 499 10.14 6.13 23.91
N ILE A 500 10.13 5.93 22.60
CA ILE A 500 11.22 6.38 21.73
C ILE A 500 11.25 7.92 21.63
N GLU A 501 10.10 8.57 21.56
CA GLU A 501 10.04 10.04 21.53
C GLU A 501 10.53 10.65 22.86
N ALA A 502 10.23 10.01 24.00
CA ALA A 502 10.76 10.39 25.31
C ALA A 502 12.29 10.20 25.37
N ALA A 503 12.81 9.08 24.85
CA ALA A 503 14.26 8.85 24.77
C ALA A 503 14.96 9.88 23.86
N LEU A 504 14.30 10.32 22.79
CA LEU A 504 14.82 11.35 21.88
C LEU A 504 14.77 12.77 22.45
N HIS A 505 14.15 12.96 23.61
CA HIS A 505 14.26 14.20 24.38
C HIS A 505 15.69 14.42 24.92
N GLU A 506 16.48 13.36 25.04
CA GLU A 506 17.88 13.40 25.48
C GLU A 506 18.83 13.63 24.29
N GLU A 507 19.61 14.72 24.28
CA GLU A 507 20.54 15.04 23.18
C GLU A 507 21.57 13.93 22.92
N ASP A 508 22.11 13.34 23.97
CA ASP A 508 23.05 12.20 23.88
C ASP A 508 22.44 11.01 23.13
N THR A 509 21.15 10.74 23.34
CA THR A 509 20.43 9.65 22.65
C THR A 509 20.20 9.97 21.18
N GLN A 510 20.03 11.24 20.81
CA GLN A 510 19.92 11.65 19.40
C GLN A 510 21.21 11.36 18.62
N VAL A 511 22.38 11.49 19.28
CA VAL A 511 23.70 11.23 18.68
C VAL A 511 24.09 9.77 18.74
N ASN A 512 24.18 9.21 19.96
CA ASN A 512 24.66 7.86 20.22
C ASN A 512 23.63 6.81 19.81
N GLY A 513 22.34 7.13 19.84
CA GLY A 513 21.25 6.22 19.52
C GLY A 513 20.85 5.33 20.70
N ILE A 514 20.13 4.26 20.37
CA ILE A 514 19.62 3.29 21.34
C ILE A 514 20.19 1.90 21.10
N ALA A 515 20.30 1.13 22.17
CA ALA A 515 20.51 -0.31 22.13
C ALA A 515 19.31 -1.02 22.77
N VAL A 516 18.75 -1.98 22.03
CA VAL A 516 17.50 -2.65 22.41
C VAL A 516 17.83 -3.99 23.06
N LEU A 517 17.23 -4.25 24.21
CA LEU A 517 17.18 -5.55 24.87
C LEU A 517 15.78 -6.11 24.65
N LEU A 518 15.67 -7.26 23.99
CA LEU A 518 14.40 -7.91 23.69
C LEU A 518 14.36 -9.28 24.35
N ASP A 519 13.59 -9.38 25.41
CA ASP A 519 13.29 -10.62 26.10
C ASP A 519 12.00 -11.23 25.55
N LEU A 520 12.14 -12.45 25.03
CA LEU A 520 11.06 -13.25 24.47
C LEU A 520 10.62 -14.37 25.42
N SER A 521 11.04 -14.34 26.69
CA SER A 521 10.47 -15.18 27.74
C SER A 521 8.94 -15.03 27.75
N ASP A 522 8.25 -16.15 27.99
CA ASP A 522 6.80 -16.23 28.11
C ASP A 522 6.00 -15.72 26.89
N LEU A 523 6.64 -15.58 25.72
CA LEU A 523 5.94 -15.20 24.49
C LEU A 523 4.98 -16.32 24.07
N SER A 524 3.70 -16.06 24.23
CA SER A 524 2.63 -16.98 23.84
C SER A 524 2.36 -16.97 22.32
N LEU A 525 1.84 -18.08 21.80
CA LEU A 525 1.34 -18.15 20.42
C LEU A 525 0.21 -17.13 20.15
N ARG A 526 -0.56 -16.75 21.18
CA ARG A 526 -1.63 -15.75 21.06
C ARG A 526 -1.05 -14.37 20.78
N GLN A 527 -0.10 -13.91 21.60
CA GLN A 527 0.61 -12.64 21.40
C GLN A 527 1.30 -12.63 20.04
N LEU A 528 2.01 -13.73 19.71
CA LEU A 528 2.71 -13.84 18.45
C LEU A 528 1.79 -13.69 17.23
N ARG A 529 0.60 -14.29 17.23
CA ARG A 529 -0.38 -14.13 16.13
C ARG A 529 -0.83 -12.69 15.96
N LYS A 530 -0.79 -11.88 17.03
CA LYS A 530 -1.11 -10.44 17.01
C LYS A 530 0.08 -9.58 16.58
N LEU A 531 1.31 -10.10 16.62
CA LEU A 531 2.51 -9.51 16.01
C LEU A 531 2.58 -9.85 14.51
N ASP A 532 1.48 -9.60 13.81
CA ASP A 532 1.33 -9.94 12.39
C ASP A 532 2.00 -8.91 11.47
N ILE A 533 1.76 -9.05 10.16
CA ILE A 533 2.33 -8.15 9.15
C ILE A 533 1.79 -6.72 9.29
N ASP A 534 0.56 -6.53 9.74
CA ASP A 534 -0.01 -5.19 9.92
C ASP A 534 0.67 -4.47 11.09
N TYR A 535 0.83 -5.17 12.22
CA TYR A 535 1.66 -4.68 13.33
C TYR A 535 3.06 -4.30 12.85
N LEU A 536 3.76 -5.17 12.12
CA LEU A 536 5.11 -4.88 11.63
C LEU A 536 5.16 -3.67 10.69
N LYS A 537 4.15 -3.46 9.85
CA LYS A 537 4.03 -2.29 8.97
C LYS A 537 3.83 -1.01 9.77
N ARG A 538 2.92 -1.02 10.74
CA ARG A 538 2.65 0.12 11.64
C ARG A 538 3.88 0.45 12.48
N PHE A 539 4.49 -0.54 13.10
CA PHE A 539 5.75 -0.40 13.84
C PHE A 539 6.85 0.20 12.97
N ARG A 540 7.05 -0.32 11.75
CA ARG A 540 8.03 0.24 10.81
C ARG A 540 7.71 1.67 10.40
N ALA A 541 6.44 2.00 10.15
CA ALA A 541 6.04 3.35 9.76
C ALA A 541 6.30 4.36 10.89
N VAL A 542 5.86 4.03 12.11
CA VAL A 542 5.97 4.89 13.28
C VAL A 542 7.43 4.97 13.76
N VAL A 543 8.03 3.85 14.13
CA VAL A 543 9.35 3.85 14.80
C VAL A 543 10.50 4.08 13.81
N ASN A 544 10.47 3.44 12.62
CA ASN A 544 11.62 3.49 11.70
C ASN A 544 11.51 4.57 10.61
N LYS A 545 10.31 4.96 10.17
CA LYS A 545 10.13 5.98 9.13
C LYS A 545 9.84 7.37 9.68
N ALA A 546 9.04 7.49 10.74
CA ALA A 546 8.67 8.78 11.30
C ALA A 546 9.68 9.27 12.34
N LEU A 547 9.96 8.47 13.37
CA LEU A 547 10.83 8.93 14.48
C LEU A 547 12.30 9.01 14.04
N PRO A 548 13.03 10.09 14.39
CA PRO A 548 14.44 10.27 14.06
C PRO A 548 15.39 9.42 14.93
N VAL A 549 15.00 8.18 15.27
CA VAL A 549 15.76 7.29 16.14
C VAL A 549 16.87 6.54 15.41
N ARG A 550 17.98 6.30 16.11
CA ARG A 550 19.13 5.51 15.62
C ARG A 550 19.25 4.23 16.44
N VAL A 551 18.62 3.14 15.99
CA VAL A 551 18.83 1.81 16.59
C VAL A 551 20.23 1.34 16.26
N LYS A 552 21.12 1.14 17.24
CA LYS A 552 22.52 0.75 17.03
C LYS A 552 22.79 -0.72 17.34
N ALA A 553 22.03 -1.33 18.25
CA ALA A 553 22.08 -2.75 18.56
C ALA A 553 20.68 -3.27 18.93
N LEU A 554 20.41 -4.55 18.65
CA LEU A 554 19.21 -5.25 19.07
C LEU A 554 19.61 -6.64 19.57
N ASN A 555 19.67 -6.79 20.88
CA ASN A 555 20.06 -8.01 21.58
C ASN A 555 18.81 -8.76 22.04
N ILE A 556 18.71 -10.03 21.66
CA ILE A 556 17.54 -10.86 21.91
C ILE A 556 17.94 -12.01 22.83
N ILE A 557 17.20 -12.20 23.92
CA ILE A 557 17.34 -13.33 24.82
C ILE A 557 16.04 -14.14 24.83
N LYS A 558 16.17 -15.45 25.08
CA LYS A 558 15.09 -16.44 24.91
C LYS A 558 14.49 -16.46 23.50
N GLY A 559 15.26 -16.02 22.51
CA GLY A 559 14.94 -16.18 21.09
C GLY A 559 15.23 -17.61 20.63
N GLY A 560 14.35 -18.55 20.95
CA GLY A 560 14.51 -19.95 20.54
C GLY A 560 14.50 -20.16 19.01
N LYS A 561 14.50 -21.42 18.56
CA LYS A 561 14.43 -21.79 17.13
C LYS A 561 13.27 -21.11 16.39
N PHE A 562 12.18 -20.85 17.11
CA PHE A 562 11.00 -20.18 16.60
C PHE A 562 11.25 -18.70 16.24
N PHE A 563 12.02 -17.95 17.05
CA PHE A 563 12.42 -16.59 16.70
C PHE A 563 13.26 -16.56 15.43
N ASN A 564 14.20 -17.50 15.26
CA ASN A 564 15.02 -17.53 14.05
C ASN A 564 14.18 -17.75 12.78
N ALA A 565 13.10 -18.53 12.85
CA ALA A 565 12.17 -18.72 11.75
C ALA A 565 11.33 -17.46 11.48
N SER A 566 10.77 -16.83 12.51
CA SER A 566 9.97 -15.60 12.36
C SER A 566 10.83 -14.38 11.98
N PHE A 567 12.07 -14.30 12.46
CA PHE A 567 13.04 -13.26 12.11
C PHE A 567 13.47 -13.35 10.65
N LYS A 568 13.67 -14.56 10.10
CA LYS A 568 13.89 -14.71 8.66
C LYS A 568 12.76 -14.07 7.84
N LEU A 569 11.51 -14.24 8.27
CA LEU A 569 10.35 -13.60 7.64
C LEU A 569 10.30 -12.07 7.88
N ALA A 570 10.61 -11.62 9.09
CA ALA A 570 10.56 -10.20 9.47
C ALA A 570 11.74 -9.38 8.89
N SER A 571 12.90 -10.00 8.68
CA SER A 571 14.12 -9.37 8.14
C SER A 571 13.89 -8.79 6.74
N ALA A 572 12.99 -9.37 5.96
CA ALA A 572 12.57 -8.84 4.66
C ALA A 572 11.88 -7.47 4.75
N LEU A 573 11.36 -7.10 5.93
CA LEU A 573 10.77 -5.79 6.22
C LEU A 573 11.74 -4.85 6.94
N MET A 574 12.98 -5.26 7.17
CA MET A 574 14.03 -4.47 7.81
C MET A 574 15.05 -3.99 6.77
N SER A 575 15.82 -2.95 7.08
CA SER A 575 16.99 -2.61 6.27
C SER A 575 18.12 -3.59 6.58
N LYS A 576 19.02 -3.84 5.62
CA LYS A 576 20.22 -4.66 5.84
C LYS A 576 20.99 -4.21 7.10
N LYS A 577 21.19 -2.88 7.22
CA LYS A 577 21.80 -2.24 8.39
C LYS A 577 21.11 -2.56 9.73
N LEU A 578 19.80 -2.77 9.75
CA LEU A 578 19.09 -3.16 10.97
C LEU A 578 19.19 -4.67 11.21
N VAL A 579 19.12 -5.49 10.16
CA VAL A 579 19.32 -6.95 10.24
C VAL A 579 20.71 -7.27 10.81
N ASP A 580 21.75 -6.60 10.32
CA ASP A 580 23.14 -6.78 10.77
C ASP A 580 23.36 -6.39 12.24
N ARG A 581 22.41 -5.67 12.85
CA ARG A 581 22.45 -5.25 14.26
C ARG A 581 21.72 -6.19 15.20
N VAL A 582 21.01 -7.18 14.66
CA VAL A 582 20.27 -8.15 15.45
C VAL A 582 21.21 -9.25 15.90
N GLN A 583 21.23 -9.49 17.20
CA GLN A 583 21.98 -10.57 17.82
C GLN A 583 21.03 -11.37 18.68
N ASN A 584 20.87 -12.65 18.34
CA ASN A 584 20.06 -13.58 19.11
C ASN A 584 20.97 -14.45 19.97
N HIS A 585 20.86 -14.29 21.28
CA HIS A 585 21.65 -14.99 22.30
C HIS A 585 21.01 -16.32 22.72
N GLY A 586 19.81 -16.64 22.20
CA GLY A 586 19.08 -17.84 22.57
C GLY A 586 18.86 -17.93 24.08
N ASP A 587 19.18 -19.07 24.66
CA ASP A 587 19.11 -19.30 26.11
C ASP A 587 20.40 -18.92 26.87
N SER A 588 21.45 -18.46 26.17
CA SER A 588 22.76 -18.21 26.75
C SER A 588 22.88 -16.80 27.32
N VAL A 589 22.80 -16.70 28.64
CA VAL A 589 23.08 -15.46 29.38
C VAL A 589 24.53 -15.03 29.18
N THR A 590 25.48 -15.96 29.17
CA THR A 590 26.90 -15.68 28.92
C THR A 590 27.12 -15.03 27.55
N ALA A 591 26.41 -15.49 26.51
CA ALA A 591 26.46 -14.85 25.19
C ALA A 591 25.93 -13.41 25.22
N LEU A 592 24.84 -13.16 25.96
CA LEU A 592 24.34 -11.80 26.16
C LEU A 592 25.36 -10.92 26.91
N HIS A 593 25.95 -11.43 28.01
CA HIS A 593 26.93 -10.71 28.83
C HIS A 593 28.22 -10.38 28.07
N SER A 594 28.59 -11.21 27.07
CA SER A 594 29.72 -10.90 26.19
C SER A 594 29.51 -9.66 25.30
N ARG A 595 28.27 -9.17 25.20
CA ARG A 595 27.87 -8.04 24.36
C ARG A 595 27.34 -6.85 25.13
N VAL A 596 26.71 -7.10 26.28
CA VAL A 596 26.14 -6.08 27.16
C VAL A 596 26.63 -6.36 28.56
N ASP A 597 27.29 -5.37 29.18
CA ASP A 597 27.81 -5.49 30.54
C ASP A 597 26.69 -5.89 31.51
N ALA A 598 26.94 -6.95 32.29
CA ALA A 598 26.03 -7.48 33.30
C ALA A 598 25.60 -6.42 34.34
N ASN A 599 26.44 -5.42 34.60
CA ASN A 599 26.11 -4.29 35.49
C ASN A 599 24.93 -3.44 34.99
N LEU A 600 24.67 -3.48 33.68
CA LEU A 600 23.61 -2.70 33.02
C LEU A 600 22.32 -3.50 32.85
N LEU A 601 22.32 -4.78 33.25
CA LEU A 601 21.24 -5.73 33.02
C LEU A 601 20.50 -6.06 34.33
N PRO A 602 19.18 -6.27 34.30
CA PRO A 602 18.39 -6.68 35.46
C PRO A 602 18.97 -7.91 36.17
N LYS A 603 18.90 -7.96 37.50
CA LYS A 603 19.30 -9.13 38.30
C LYS A 603 18.44 -10.36 38.02
N GLU A 604 17.16 -10.13 37.72
CA GLU A 604 16.17 -11.18 37.51
C GLU A 604 16.45 -11.96 36.21
N ALA A 605 16.04 -13.22 36.20
CA ALA A 605 16.03 -14.02 34.99
C ALA A 605 15.13 -13.36 33.91
N PRO A 606 15.50 -13.47 32.61
CA PRO A 606 16.60 -14.26 32.07
C PRO A 606 17.95 -13.52 32.01
N PHE A 607 18.08 -12.31 32.57
CA PHE A 607 19.24 -11.45 32.36
C PHE A 607 20.40 -11.73 33.31
N ASN A 608 20.12 -12.15 34.54
CA ASN A 608 21.11 -12.47 35.60
C ASN A 608 22.25 -11.44 35.71
N GLY A 609 21.92 -10.16 35.60
CA GLY A 609 22.85 -9.05 35.72
C GLY A 609 23.02 -8.58 37.17
N GLN A 610 23.35 -7.29 37.34
CA GLN A 610 23.56 -6.66 38.65
C GLN A 610 22.70 -5.40 38.87
N MET A 611 21.98 -4.94 37.84
CA MET A 611 21.10 -3.77 37.95
C MET A 611 19.85 -4.12 38.77
N ASP A 612 19.56 -3.31 39.79
CA ASP A 612 18.30 -3.42 40.53
C ASP A 612 17.14 -2.95 39.64
N TYR A 613 16.17 -3.83 39.43
CA TYR A 613 15.13 -3.65 38.44
C TYR A 613 13.86 -4.39 38.87
N SER A 614 12.81 -3.65 39.21
CA SER A 614 11.49 -4.21 39.50
C SER A 614 10.57 -4.18 38.27
N VAL A 615 9.45 -4.91 38.35
CA VAL A 615 8.45 -4.97 37.28
C VAL A 615 7.11 -4.42 37.75
N PRO A 616 6.57 -3.35 37.14
CA PRO A 616 7.21 -2.50 36.14
C PRO A 616 8.42 -1.76 36.72
N TYR A 617 9.27 -1.21 35.84
CA TYR A 617 10.44 -0.47 36.30
C TYR A 617 10.03 0.90 36.84
N GLU A 618 9.88 0.98 38.16
CA GLU A 618 9.28 2.12 38.84
C GLU A 618 9.96 3.47 38.50
N PRO A 619 11.30 3.60 38.46
CA PRO A 619 11.93 4.87 38.09
C PRO A 619 11.55 5.35 36.69
N PHE A 620 11.36 4.43 35.73
CA PHE A 620 10.87 4.77 34.40
C PHE A 620 9.40 5.16 34.41
N VAL A 621 8.53 4.42 35.11
CA VAL A 621 7.12 4.77 35.22
C VAL A 621 6.94 6.15 35.86
N GLN A 622 7.69 6.46 36.92
CA GLN A 622 7.70 7.78 37.56
C GLN A 622 8.19 8.87 36.61
N HIS A 623 9.25 8.61 35.84
CA HIS A 623 9.69 9.55 34.80
C HIS A 623 8.58 9.84 33.78
N MET A 624 7.86 8.81 33.34
CA MET A 624 6.73 8.95 32.40
C MET A 624 5.53 9.67 33.01
N ARG A 625 5.38 9.68 34.35
CA ARG A 625 4.30 10.41 35.07
C ARG A 625 4.58 11.90 35.26
N ARG A 626 5.78 12.38 34.94
CA ARG A 626 6.14 13.79 35.16
C ARG A 626 5.22 14.74 34.37
N PRO A 627 4.58 15.73 35.03
CA PRO A 627 3.72 16.70 34.36
C PRO A 627 4.43 17.46 33.24
N GLU A 628 5.71 17.78 33.41
CA GLU A 628 6.49 18.49 32.37
C GLU A 628 6.64 17.67 31.09
N LEU A 629 6.83 16.35 31.22
CA LEU A 629 6.95 15.45 30.07
C LEU A 629 5.61 15.31 29.35
N GLU A 630 4.53 15.14 30.10
CA GLU A 630 3.16 15.12 29.56
C GLU A 630 2.84 16.41 28.79
N ALA A 631 3.14 17.57 29.37
CA ALA A 631 2.96 18.87 28.74
C ALA A 631 3.78 18.99 27.44
N TRP A 632 5.05 18.55 27.47
CA TRP A 632 5.90 18.53 26.28
C TRP A 632 5.33 17.65 25.17
N PHE A 633 4.80 16.46 25.48
CA PHE A 633 4.18 15.58 24.49
C PHE A 633 2.94 16.22 23.88
N ARG A 634 2.07 16.83 24.70
CA ARG A 634 0.88 17.55 24.21
C ARG A 634 1.27 18.65 23.24
N TRP A 635 2.26 19.46 23.59
CA TRP A 635 2.78 20.51 22.73
C TRP A 635 3.44 19.97 21.45
N ASN A 636 4.23 18.90 21.53
CA ASN A 636 4.83 18.23 20.36
C ASN A 636 3.78 17.63 19.41
N ASN A 637 2.64 17.17 19.94
CA ASN A 637 1.54 16.59 19.16
C ASN A 637 0.62 17.61 18.50
N CYS A 638 0.75 18.91 18.80
CA CYS A 638 -0.02 19.95 18.12
C CYS A 638 0.37 20.12 16.64
N GLN A 639 1.49 19.53 16.21
CA GLN A 639 1.92 19.58 14.82
C GLN A 639 1.06 18.71 13.90
N ARG A 640 0.71 19.21 12.72
CA ARG A 640 -0.07 18.48 11.71
C ARG A 640 0.55 18.70 10.33
N LEU A 641 0.30 17.81 9.36
CA LEU A 641 0.55 18.15 7.95
C LEU A 641 -0.75 18.74 7.39
N MET A 642 -0.68 19.80 6.59
CA MET A 642 -1.86 20.30 5.87
C MET A 642 -2.40 19.19 4.97
N THR A 643 -3.65 18.75 5.21
CA THR A 643 -4.37 17.89 4.28
C THR A 643 -5.24 18.78 3.39
N THR A 644 -5.12 18.65 2.07
CA THR A 644 -6.04 19.29 1.12
C THR A 644 -7.40 18.62 1.22
N THR A 645 -8.12 18.94 2.28
CA THR A 645 -9.55 18.70 2.47
C THR A 645 -10.10 19.99 3.02
N THR A 646 -10.46 20.89 2.11
CA THR A 646 -11.36 22.00 2.40
C THR A 646 -12.73 21.36 2.66
N THR A 647 -13.03 21.06 3.91
CA THR A 647 -14.41 20.99 4.38
C THR A 647 -14.69 22.33 5.05
N GLY A 648 -15.63 23.08 4.48
CA GLY A 648 -16.14 24.30 5.07
C GLY A 648 -16.55 24.03 6.51
N ALA A 649 -16.06 24.87 7.43
CA ALA A 649 -16.75 25.07 8.68
C ALA A 649 -18.09 25.75 8.36
N PRO A 650 -19.21 25.35 8.99
CA PRO A 650 -20.37 26.21 9.02
C PRO A 650 -19.98 27.46 9.80
N ALA A 651 -20.24 28.63 9.24
CA ALA A 651 -20.32 29.85 10.03
C ALA A 651 -21.42 29.62 11.06
N GLY A 652 -21.06 29.61 12.35
CA GLY A 652 -22.02 29.67 13.44
C GLY A 652 -22.52 31.11 13.55
N ASP A 653 -23.84 31.24 13.65
CA ASP A 653 -24.45 32.27 14.49
C ASP A 653 -24.47 31.78 15.95
#